data_AF-A0A7J6CF62-F1
#
_entry.id   AF-A0A7J6CF62-F1
#
_cell.length_a   1.000
_cell.length_b   1.000
_cell.length_c   1.000
_cell.angle_alpha   90.00
_cell.angle_beta   90.00
_cell.angle_gamma   90.00
#
_symmetry.space_group_name_H-M   'P 1'
#
loop_
_entity.id
_entity.type
_entity.pdbx_description
1 polymer ?
#
loop_
_entity_poly.entity_id
_entity_poly.type
_entity_poly.pdbx_seq_one_letter_code
_entity_poly.pdbx_strand_id
1 'polypeptide(L)'
;MSFLGGLFGPVCEIDVILNDAESRKTAELKTEDGKLEKHYLFYDGESVSGKVNINVKQTGKRLEHQGIRIEFVGQIELFSDKSNTHEFVNLVKELALPGELTQNRSYDFEFMQVEKPYESYVGANVRLRYFLKVTIVRRLSDLVKEYDLIVHQLATYPDVNNSIKMEVGIEDCLHIEFEYNKSKYHLKDVIVGKIYFLLVRIKIQHMELQLIKKEMTGIGPSTTTETETVAKYEIMDGAPVKGESIPIRLFLAGYDLTPTMRDVNKKFSVRYFLNLVLVDEEDRRYFKQQEIVLWRKAPEKLRKRNFHQRYESPEPRPSLSAEQPEISSRPLDTSLFVPLTVKSHEVADGAVGEELTQPLDRSELLKVLNRFYKRKEMQKLAADQGLDARLFHQAFVSFRKYVLELNSINADLHIILSDICCGAGHIDDIFPYFMRHAKQIFPMLDCMDDLRKISDLRVPANWYPEARAIQRKIVFHAGPTNSGKTYHAIQRFLAAKSGVYCGPLKLLAHEIYEKCNDAGVPCDLVTGEERIFVDSGGRLSGHIASTIEMCSVTTPYEVAVIDEIQMIKDPARGWAWTRALLGLCAEEIHVCGEAAAVDFVTELMYTTGEEVEVHNYKRLTPFSVSNHAVESLDNLKPGDCIVCFSKNDIYSISRQIEVRGQECAVIYGSLPPGTKLAQAKKFNDPDDPCKILVATDAIGMGLNLSIRRIIFNSLVKPSVNEKGERELDTISTSQALQIAGRAGRFSSVFKEGEVTTMQRDDLPVLKEILGKPVDPIETAGLHPTAEQIEMFSYHLPQATLSNLIDIFVSLAQVDGLYFVCNIDDFKFLADMIQHIPLNLRSRYVFCTAPINKKQAFVCTSFLKFARQFSRDEPLTFNWVCRHVNWPLAPPKNIKDLVHLEAVHDVLDLYLWLSYRFMDMFPDTNLIRDIQKELDGIIQVGVRNITRLIRATEDQSASSETTTSVRLSVLDTPSLRRGRGSKNQQKEPRAMDSSLSSRLVRDGLLTKELLQQLQREWVGEKSQNGDDSNSANKGKRKKK
;
A
#
# COMPACT_ATOMS: atom_id res chain seq x y z
N MET A 1 3.29 81.95 18.46
CA MET A 1 3.73 81.26 19.69
C MET A 1 4.58 80.06 19.28
N SER A 2 5.89 80.28 19.06
CA SER A 2 6.83 79.25 18.61
C SER A 2 8.08 79.31 19.47
N PHE A 3 8.08 78.72 20.67
CA PHE A 3 9.31 78.60 21.49
C PHE A 3 9.31 77.44 22.51
N LEU A 4 8.41 76.43 22.41
CA LEU A 4 8.32 75.31 23.36
C LEU A 4 8.38 73.90 22.73
N GLY A 5 8.63 73.78 21.42
CA GLY A 5 8.59 72.48 20.71
C GLY A 5 9.88 71.63 20.75
N GLY A 6 10.95 72.07 21.42
CA GLY A 6 12.28 71.45 21.30
C GLY A 6 12.69 70.44 22.37
N LEU A 7 11.86 70.20 23.41
CA LEU A 7 12.30 69.51 24.65
C LEU A 7 11.79 68.06 24.85
N PHE A 8 10.96 67.53 23.94
CA PHE A 8 10.36 66.20 24.09
C PHE A 8 10.70 65.25 22.92
N GLY A 9 11.98 65.16 22.55
CA GLY A 9 12.46 64.06 21.72
C GLY A 9 12.48 62.74 22.51
N PRO A 10 12.30 61.56 21.87
CA PRO A 10 12.38 60.28 22.54
C PRO A 10 13.75 60.12 23.24
N VAL A 11 13.72 59.71 24.52
CA VAL A 11 14.91 59.58 25.39
C VAL A 11 15.94 58.60 24.80
N CYS A 12 15.46 57.57 24.12
CA CYS A 12 16.25 56.65 23.32
C CYS A 12 15.49 56.21 22.07
N GLU A 13 16.21 55.74 21.07
CA GLU A 13 15.68 55.09 19.87
C GLU A 13 15.93 53.59 19.97
N ILE A 14 14.91 52.79 19.69
CA ILE A 14 14.97 51.33 19.69
C ILE A 14 14.91 50.87 18.24
N ASP A 15 15.93 50.15 17.79
CA ASP A 15 16.01 49.56 16.47
C ASP A 15 16.25 48.05 16.56
N VAL A 16 15.66 47.27 15.65
CA VAL A 16 15.80 45.80 15.61
C VAL A 16 16.33 45.40 14.25
N ILE A 17 17.51 44.80 14.25
CA ILE A 17 18.19 44.32 13.03
C ILE A 17 18.22 42.80 13.07
N LEU A 18 17.55 42.15 12.12
CA LEU A 18 17.63 40.68 11.97
C LEU A 18 19.01 40.28 11.46
N ASN A 19 19.52 39.13 11.92
CA ASN A 19 20.86 38.65 11.56
C ASN A 19 21.01 38.41 10.04
N ASP A 20 19.92 38.10 9.35
CA ASP A 20 19.89 37.80 7.91
C ASP A 20 19.13 38.86 7.09
N ALA A 21 18.97 40.07 7.63
CA ALA A 21 18.18 41.16 7.04
C ALA A 21 18.48 41.46 5.56
N GLU A 22 19.74 41.36 5.12
CA GLU A 22 20.14 41.62 3.73
C GLU A 22 19.73 40.51 2.74
N SER A 23 19.64 39.27 3.22
CA SER A 23 19.35 38.09 2.39
C SER A 23 17.91 37.57 2.53
N ARG A 24 17.22 38.00 3.59
CA ARG A 24 15.87 37.54 3.92
C ARG A 24 14.85 38.09 2.94
N LYS A 25 13.95 37.20 2.51
CA LYS A 25 12.84 37.57 1.62
C LYS A 25 11.84 38.46 2.35
N THR A 26 11.14 39.26 1.58
CA THR A 26 10.05 40.11 2.05
C THR A 26 8.78 39.73 1.31
N ALA A 27 7.64 39.91 1.97
CA ALA A 27 6.31 39.72 1.40
C ALA A 27 5.51 41.01 1.55
N GLU A 28 4.49 41.17 0.72
CA GLU A 28 3.57 42.31 0.77
C GLU A 28 2.25 41.86 1.40
N LEU A 29 1.72 42.67 2.30
CA LEU A 29 0.42 42.45 2.95
C LEU A 29 -0.38 43.75 2.86
N LYS A 30 -1.64 43.64 2.45
CA LYS A 30 -2.57 44.76 2.40
C LYS A 30 -3.05 45.08 3.82
N THR A 31 -2.88 46.33 4.23
CA THR A 31 -3.32 46.83 5.54
C THR A 31 -4.82 47.18 5.54
N GLU A 32 -5.36 47.46 6.73
CA GLU A 32 -6.75 47.90 6.92
C GLU A 32 -7.10 49.13 6.07
N ASP A 33 -6.15 50.07 5.91
CA ASP A 33 -6.31 51.28 5.07
C ASP A 33 -6.17 51.02 3.56
N GLY A 34 -6.00 49.75 3.16
CA GLY A 34 -5.82 49.34 1.76
C GLY A 34 -4.41 49.59 1.20
N LYS A 35 -3.46 50.07 2.01
CA LYS A 35 -2.06 50.27 1.61
C LYS A 35 -1.29 48.94 1.65
N LEU A 36 -0.40 48.73 0.69
CA LEU A 36 0.51 47.59 0.68
C LEU A 36 1.73 47.90 1.56
N GLU A 37 1.95 47.08 2.58
CA GLU A 37 3.15 47.13 3.42
C GLU A 37 4.04 45.92 3.15
N LYS A 38 5.35 46.12 3.26
CA LYS A 38 6.36 45.11 2.97
C LYS A 38 7.16 44.79 4.22
N HIS A 39 7.05 43.54 4.67
CA HIS A 39 7.69 43.05 5.89
C HIS A 39 8.52 41.79 5.61
N TYR A 40 9.43 41.44 6.53
CA TYR A 40 10.25 40.24 6.40
C TYR A 40 9.39 38.98 6.48
N LEU A 41 9.67 38.04 5.57
CA LEU A 41 8.95 36.79 5.43
C LEU A 41 9.59 35.69 6.28
N PHE A 42 8.76 34.99 7.03
CA PHE A 42 9.10 33.82 7.82
C PHE A 42 8.18 32.64 7.47
N TYR A 43 8.68 31.44 7.74
CA TYR A 43 7.91 30.20 7.70
C TYR A 43 7.87 29.56 9.08
N ASP A 44 6.94 28.62 9.25
CA ASP A 44 6.83 27.84 10.48
C ASP A 44 8.13 27.08 10.78
N GLY A 45 8.50 27.04 12.07
CA GLY A 45 9.75 26.44 12.54
C GLY A 45 11.04 27.22 12.24
N GLU A 46 11.01 28.34 11.52
CA GLU A 46 12.21 29.17 11.36
C GLU A 46 12.59 29.89 12.67
N SER A 47 13.87 29.88 13.03
CA SER A 47 14.39 30.69 14.13
C SER A 47 14.29 32.19 13.80
N VAL A 48 14.04 33.01 14.82
CA VAL A 48 14.01 34.47 14.73
C VAL A 48 15.14 35.02 15.59
N SER A 49 16.18 35.55 14.94
CA SER A 49 17.37 36.06 15.64
C SER A 49 17.84 37.39 15.07
N GLY A 50 18.48 38.19 15.92
CA GLY A 50 18.92 39.53 15.56
C GLY A 50 19.50 40.29 16.74
N LYS A 51 19.59 41.60 16.58
CA LYS A 51 20.10 42.54 17.58
C LYS A 51 19.09 43.64 17.86
N VAL A 52 18.89 43.93 19.14
CA VAL A 52 18.17 45.11 19.61
C VAL A 52 19.18 46.20 19.90
N ASN A 53 19.15 47.28 19.14
CA ASN A 53 19.98 48.46 19.32
C ASN A 53 19.21 49.54 20.08
N ILE A 54 19.76 50.00 21.19
CA ILE A 54 19.20 51.08 21.99
C ILE A 54 20.16 52.26 21.92
N ASN A 55 19.75 53.31 21.20
CA ASN A 55 20.52 54.53 21.00
C ASN A 55 20.03 55.64 21.92
N VAL A 56 20.84 56.08 22.87
CA VAL A 56 20.49 57.13 23.82
C VAL A 56 20.74 58.50 23.17
N LYS A 57 19.68 59.26 22.87
CA LYS A 57 19.77 60.48 22.05
C LYS A 57 20.40 61.69 22.76
N GLN A 58 20.45 61.69 24.09
CA GLN A 58 20.98 62.81 24.88
C GLN A 58 22.28 62.40 25.57
N THR A 59 23.41 62.85 25.00
CA THR A 59 24.76 62.64 25.53
C THR A 59 24.84 63.19 26.96
N GLY A 60 25.00 62.30 27.96
CA GLY A 60 25.13 62.65 29.38
C GLY A 60 23.89 62.42 30.26
N LYS A 61 22.72 62.05 29.70
CA LYS A 61 21.57 61.60 30.52
C LYS A 61 21.53 60.08 30.63
N ARG A 62 21.24 59.59 31.83
CA ARG A 62 21.15 58.15 32.13
C ARG A 62 19.71 57.68 31.90
N LEU A 63 19.54 56.56 31.21
CA LEU A 63 18.26 55.88 31.05
C LEU A 63 18.16 54.80 32.14
N GLU A 64 17.45 55.11 33.22
CA GLU A 64 17.05 54.13 34.23
C GLU A 64 15.93 53.22 33.68
N HIS A 65 16.12 51.91 33.79
CA HIS A 65 15.15 50.89 33.39
C HIS A 65 15.06 49.77 34.44
N GLN A 66 13.88 49.16 34.56
CA GLN A 66 13.61 48.00 35.42
C GLN A 66 13.75 46.66 34.67
N GLY A 67 14.25 46.70 33.45
CA GLY A 67 14.51 45.52 32.64
C GLY A 67 14.28 45.85 31.16
N ILE A 68 14.98 45.13 30.30
CA ILE A 68 14.80 45.21 28.86
C ILE A 68 14.49 43.80 28.39
N ARG A 69 13.43 43.64 27.63
CA ARG A 69 13.04 42.35 27.06
C ARG A 69 12.60 42.51 25.61
N ILE A 70 12.72 41.43 24.87
CA ILE A 70 12.13 41.28 23.55
C ILE A 70 11.16 40.11 23.59
N GLU A 71 10.04 40.28 22.89
CA GLU A 71 8.94 39.32 22.84
C GLU A 71 8.68 39.00 21.36
N PHE A 72 8.53 37.72 21.00
CA PHE A 72 7.96 37.31 19.72
C PHE A 72 6.50 36.95 19.96
N VAL A 73 5.59 37.69 19.31
CA VAL A 73 4.15 37.58 19.56
C VAL A 73 3.43 37.23 18.26
N GLY A 74 2.56 36.22 18.32
CA GLY A 74 1.55 35.91 17.32
C GLY A 74 0.16 36.09 17.91
N GLN A 75 -0.65 36.96 17.34
CA GLN A 75 -1.98 37.28 17.89
C GLN A 75 -3.06 37.47 16.82
N ILE A 76 -4.31 37.26 17.23
CA ILE A 76 -5.53 37.50 16.47
C ILE A 76 -6.28 38.68 17.09
N GLU A 77 -6.54 39.69 16.29
CA GLU A 77 -7.30 40.90 16.63
C GLU A 77 -8.66 40.84 15.92
N LEU A 78 -9.75 40.96 16.67
CA LEU A 78 -11.11 41.05 16.11
C LEU A 78 -11.55 42.51 16.15
N PHE A 79 -11.87 43.12 15.00
CA PHE A 79 -12.12 44.56 14.91
C PHE A 79 -13.41 45.01 15.60
N SER A 80 -14.38 44.11 15.67
CA SER A 80 -15.64 44.27 16.40
C SER A 80 -15.46 44.38 17.91
N ASP A 81 -14.33 43.91 18.46
CA ASP A 81 -13.99 44.03 19.87
C ASP A 81 -12.49 44.31 20.03
N LYS A 82 -12.11 45.58 19.86
CA LYS A 82 -10.71 46.05 19.96
C LYS A 82 -10.06 45.77 21.33
N SER A 83 -10.82 45.37 22.35
CA SER A 83 -10.28 44.96 23.65
C SER A 83 -9.87 43.48 23.71
N ASN A 84 -10.14 42.71 22.65
CA ASN A 84 -10.14 41.26 22.65
C ASN A 84 -9.09 40.71 21.68
N THR A 85 -7.83 40.94 22.05
CA THR A 85 -6.64 40.37 21.40
C THR A 85 -6.40 38.96 21.91
N HIS A 86 -6.28 37.98 20.99
CA HIS A 86 -5.98 36.58 21.33
C HIS A 86 -4.56 36.24 20.93
N GLU A 87 -3.63 36.27 21.88
CA GLU A 87 -2.28 35.74 21.68
C GLU A 87 -2.33 34.21 21.62
N PHE A 88 -1.70 33.64 20.60
CA PHE A 88 -1.54 32.18 20.46
C PHE A 88 -0.07 31.75 20.51
N VAL A 89 0.87 32.68 20.31
CA VAL A 89 2.30 32.48 20.57
C VAL A 89 2.83 33.73 21.28
N ASN A 90 3.54 33.54 22.38
CA ASN A 90 4.25 34.62 23.09
C ASN A 90 5.55 34.06 23.70
N LEU A 91 6.68 34.40 23.09
CA LEU A 91 8.01 34.00 23.56
C LEU A 91 8.74 35.23 24.08
N VAL A 92 9.26 35.18 25.30
CA VAL A 92 9.93 36.32 25.94
C VAL A 92 11.41 36.01 26.18
N LYS A 93 12.28 36.96 25.84
CA LYS A 93 13.71 36.91 26.17
C LYS A 93 14.13 38.18 26.89
N GLU A 94 14.63 38.01 28.11
CA GLU A 94 15.23 39.11 28.87
C GLU A 94 16.60 39.46 28.29
N LEU A 95 16.78 40.72 27.93
CA LEU A 95 18.00 41.26 27.34
C LEU A 95 18.88 41.97 28.38
N ALA A 96 18.26 42.59 29.39
CA ALA A 96 18.96 43.22 30.49
C ALA A 96 18.12 43.21 31.78
N LEU A 97 18.79 42.94 32.90
CA LEU A 97 18.26 43.14 34.25
C LEU A 97 18.06 44.64 34.57
N PRO A 98 17.31 45.00 35.63
CA PRO A 98 17.19 46.39 36.09
C PRO A 98 18.55 47.10 36.18
N GLY A 99 18.63 48.33 35.66
CA GLY A 99 19.89 49.08 35.62
C GLY A 99 19.80 50.46 34.96
N GLU A 100 20.97 51.03 34.67
CA GLU A 100 21.14 52.32 34.00
C GLU A 100 21.91 52.16 32.69
N LEU A 101 21.41 52.77 31.62
CA LEU A 101 22.12 52.92 30.34
C LEU A 101 22.65 54.34 30.17
N THR A 102 23.97 54.47 30.04
CA THR A 102 24.67 55.76 29.85
C THR A 102 25.21 55.96 28.43
N GLN A 103 25.25 54.89 27.63
CA GLN A 103 25.77 54.84 26.26
C GLN A 103 24.89 53.92 25.42
N ASN A 104 25.01 54.02 24.08
CA ASN A 104 24.34 53.12 23.16
C ASN A 104 24.75 51.67 23.44
N ARG A 105 23.79 50.76 23.41
CA ARG A 105 24.04 49.32 23.59
C ARG A 105 23.25 48.49 22.61
N SER A 106 23.83 47.36 22.25
CA SER A 106 23.22 46.33 21.40
C SER A 106 23.08 45.04 22.19
N TYR A 107 21.93 44.39 22.07
CA TYR A 107 21.62 43.12 22.74
C TYR A 107 21.26 42.08 21.69
N ASP A 108 21.99 40.97 21.67
CA ASP A 108 21.68 39.86 20.79
C ASP A 108 20.48 39.08 21.32
N PHE A 109 19.58 38.69 20.41
CA PHE A 109 18.44 37.83 20.73
C PHE A 109 18.31 36.70 19.73
N GLU A 110 17.73 35.61 20.19
CA GLU A 110 17.47 34.44 19.37
C GLU A 110 16.33 33.65 20.01
N PHE A 111 15.32 33.39 19.19
CA PHE A 111 14.23 32.45 19.44
C PHE A 111 14.40 31.29 18.46
N MET A 112 14.71 30.10 18.98
CA MET A 112 14.99 28.92 18.17
C MET A 112 13.70 28.22 17.78
N GLN A 113 13.61 27.79 16.51
CA GLN A 113 12.53 26.95 15.99
C GLN A 113 11.12 27.45 16.37
N VAL A 114 10.86 28.73 16.12
CA VAL A 114 9.62 29.38 16.58
C VAL A 114 8.40 28.82 15.86
N GLU A 115 7.41 28.36 16.61
CA GLU A 115 6.12 27.91 16.09
C GLU A 115 5.34 29.11 15.51
N LYS A 116 4.88 28.99 14.27
CA LYS A 116 4.09 29.99 13.55
C LYS A 116 2.96 29.28 12.80
N PRO A 117 1.98 28.73 13.55
CA PRO A 117 1.06 27.72 13.04
C PRO A 117 0.06 28.24 12.00
N TYR A 118 -0.08 29.57 11.88
CA TYR A 118 -1.06 30.23 11.02
C TYR A 118 -0.41 31.25 10.09
N GLU A 119 -0.92 31.36 8.86
CA GLU A 119 -0.52 32.40 7.90
C GLU A 119 -1.04 33.78 8.33
N SER A 120 -0.20 34.82 8.18
CA SER A 120 -0.60 36.20 8.42
C SER A 120 -1.76 36.61 7.53
N TYR A 121 -2.75 37.29 8.12
CA TYR A 121 -4.01 37.62 7.45
C TYR A 121 -4.53 38.98 7.91
N VAL A 122 -4.99 39.80 6.98
CA VAL A 122 -5.75 41.02 7.26
C VAL A 122 -7.04 40.93 6.47
N GLY A 123 -8.13 40.74 7.20
CA GLY A 123 -9.48 40.59 6.68
C GLY A 123 -10.34 41.83 6.90
N ALA A 124 -11.65 41.66 6.73
CA ALA A 124 -12.64 42.70 6.96
C ALA A 124 -12.96 42.89 8.45
N ASN A 125 -12.99 41.79 9.23
CA ASN A 125 -13.36 41.79 10.65
C ASN A 125 -12.26 41.21 11.56
N VAL A 126 -11.18 40.67 11.00
CA VAL A 126 -10.12 40.00 11.74
C VAL A 126 -8.73 40.28 11.17
N ARG A 127 -7.73 40.38 12.05
CA ARG A 127 -6.31 40.47 11.71
C ARG A 127 -5.52 39.44 12.49
N LEU A 128 -4.73 38.64 11.80
CA LEU A 128 -3.74 37.73 12.36
C LEU A 128 -2.34 38.24 11.98
N ARG A 129 -1.56 38.65 12.99
CA ARG A 129 -0.22 39.23 12.78
C ARG A 129 0.82 38.60 13.69
N TYR A 130 2.08 38.68 13.26
CA TYR A 130 3.26 38.33 14.05
C TYR A 130 4.17 39.55 14.15
N PHE A 131 4.76 39.80 15.30
CA PHE A 131 5.68 40.92 15.48
C PHE A 131 6.70 40.65 16.59
N LEU A 132 7.84 41.33 16.50
CA LEU A 132 8.80 41.45 17.59
C LEU A 132 8.46 42.71 18.40
N LYS A 133 8.31 42.57 19.71
CA LYS A 133 8.01 43.65 20.64
C LYS A 133 9.17 43.84 21.60
N VAL A 134 9.84 44.98 21.52
CA VAL A 134 10.89 45.35 22.48
C VAL A 134 10.27 46.25 23.54
N THR A 135 10.42 45.85 24.80
CA THR A 135 9.90 46.59 25.95
C THR A 135 11.06 46.98 26.88
N ILE A 136 11.26 48.28 27.06
CA ILE A 136 12.12 48.83 28.13
C ILE A 136 11.21 49.24 29.27
N VAL A 137 11.23 48.45 30.35
CA VAL A 137 10.39 48.67 31.52
C VAL A 137 10.89 49.89 32.28
N ARG A 138 10.04 50.87 32.57
CA ARG A 138 10.42 52.11 33.27
C ARG A 138 9.43 52.41 34.38
N ARG A 139 9.91 53.13 35.41
CA ARG A 139 9.08 53.49 36.58
C ARG A 139 7.83 54.33 36.25
N LEU A 140 7.86 55.11 35.17
CA LEU A 140 6.75 55.97 34.77
C LEU A 140 5.94 55.37 33.62
N SER A 141 6.58 55.10 32.48
CA SER A 141 5.94 54.57 31.29
C SER A 141 6.95 53.74 30.49
N ASP A 142 6.58 52.50 30.19
CA ASP A 142 7.39 51.61 29.38
C ASP A 142 7.59 52.18 27.98
N LEU A 143 8.78 51.97 27.41
CA LEU A 143 9.04 52.26 26.01
C LEU A 143 8.86 50.96 25.23
N VAL A 144 7.86 50.93 24.36
CA VAL A 144 7.50 49.77 23.54
C VAL A 144 7.72 50.10 22.07
N LYS A 145 8.37 49.19 21.34
CA LYS A 145 8.51 49.27 19.89
C LYS A 145 8.20 47.91 19.27
N GLU A 146 7.31 47.91 18.27
CA GLU A 146 6.92 46.71 17.53
C GLU A 146 7.51 46.70 16.12
N TYR A 147 7.82 45.50 15.63
CA TYR A 147 8.34 45.21 14.30
C TYR A 147 7.55 44.06 13.70
N ASP A 148 6.66 44.37 12.74
CA ASP A 148 5.81 43.37 12.08
C ASP A 148 6.60 42.42 11.18
N LEU A 149 6.15 41.17 11.17
CA LEU A 149 6.67 40.07 10.37
C LEU A 149 5.50 39.43 9.62
N ILE A 150 5.77 38.92 8.41
CA ILE A 150 4.79 38.15 7.65
C ILE A 150 5.16 36.67 7.73
N VAL A 151 4.16 35.85 8.07
CA VAL A 151 4.27 34.39 8.05
C VAL A 151 3.44 33.84 6.91
N HIS A 152 4.05 33.00 6.08
CA HIS A 152 3.32 32.20 5.10
C HIS A 152 3.27 30.74 5.54
N GLN A 153 2.10 30.12 5.44
CA GLN A 153 1.95 28.70 5.65
C GLN A 153 2.08 27.99 4.32
N LEU A 154 3.15 27.20 4.18
CA LEU A 154 3.35 26.38 3.00
C LEU A 154 2.59 25.08 3.17
N ALA A 155 1.79 24.72 2.18
CA ALA A 155 1.20 23.40 2.09
C ALA A 155 1.72 22.72 0.83
N THR A 156 1.72 21.40 0.83
CA THR A 156 1.84 20.59 -0.38
C THR A 156 0.70 19.62 -0.38
N TYR A 157 -0.28 19.84 -1.24
CA TYR A 157 -1.27 18.82 -1.53
C TYR A 157 -0.73 17.93 -2.64
N PRO A 158 -0.95 16.61 -2.59
CA PRO A 158 -0.71 15.76 -3.74
C PRO A 158 -1.56 16.27 -4.91
N ASP A 159 -0.99 16.30 -6.13
CA ASP A 159 -1.67 16.69 -7.37
C ASP A 159 -2.70 15.61 -7.77
N VAL A 160 -3.69 15.35 -6.91
CA VAL A 160 -4.79 14.44 -7.17
C VAL A 160 -5.82 15.18 -8.02
N ASN A 161 -5.84 14.87 -9.32
CA ASN A 161 -6.80 15.43 -10.27
C ASN A 161 -8.10 14.63 -10.22
N ASN A 162 -8.96 14.93 -9.25
CA ASN A 162 -10.33 14.44 -9.25
C ASN A 162 -11.22 15.50 -9.91
N SER A 163 -11.75 15.23 -11.10
CA SER A 163 -12.71 16.11 -11.77
C SER A 163 -13.96 16.25 -10.90
N ILE A 164 -14.36 17.49 -10.63
CA ILE A 164 -15.53 17.81 -9.81
C ILE A 164 -16.61 18.33 -10.72
N LYS A 165 -17.82 17.79 -10.55
CA LYS A 165 -19.02 18.18 -11.28
C LYS A 165 -19.91 19.04 -10.39
N MET A 166 -20.25 20.23 -10.87
CA MET A 166 -21.21 21.14 -10.27
C MET A 166 -22.43 21.24 -11.18
N GLU A 167 -23.57 20.72 -10.72
CA GLU A 167 -24.78 20.61 -11.52
C GLU A 167 -25.85 21.64 -11.10
N VAL A 168 -26.45 22.29 -12.10
CA VAL A 168 -27.67 23.09 -11.98
C VAL A 168 -28.78 22.34 -12.72
N GLY A 169 -29.61 21.63 -11.96
CA GLY A 169 -30.73 20.84 -12.47
C GLY A 169 -32.07 21.40 -12.00
N ILE A 170 -32.96 21.71 -12.94
CA ILE A 170 -34.39 21.94 -12.74
C ILE A 170 -35.10 20.88 -13.58
N GLU A 171 -35.89 20.04 -12.91
CA GLU A 171 -36.59 18.92 -13.53
C GLU A 171 -37.33 19.37 -14.80
N ASP A 172 -37.10 18.62 -15.89
CA ASP A 172 -37.65 18.87 -17.23
C ASP A 172 -37.40 20.25 -17.85
N CYS A 173 -36.62 21.14 -17.23
CA CYS A 173 -36.48 22.52 -17.68
C CYS A 173 -35.01 22.93 -17.94
N LEU A 174 -34.08 22.54 -17.07
CA LEU A 174 -32.68 22.98 -17.16
C LEU A 174 -31.75 21.91 -16.59
N HIS A 175 -30.69 21.57 -17.30
CA HIS A 175 -29.62 20.71 -16.81
C HIS A 175 -28.30 21.21 -17.39
N ILE A 176 -27.54 21.91 -16.56
CA ILE A 176 -26.21 22.43 -16.87
C ILE A 176 -25.21 21.79 -15.91
N GLU A 177 -24.12 21.26 -16.46
CA GLU A 177 -23.04 20.64 -15.68
C GLU A 177 -21.76 21.44 -15.89
N PHE A 178 -21.15 21.94 -14.81
CA PHE A 178 -19.81 22.51 -14.84
C PHE A 178 -18.81 21.52 -14.22
N GLU A 179 -17.94 20.97 -15.05
CA GLU A 179 -16.87 20.06 -14.65
C GLU A 179 -15.55 20.82 -14.54
N TYR A 180 -14.79 20.67 -13.46
CA TYR A 180 -13.47 21.29 -13.30
C TYR A 180 -12.44 20.37 -12.64
N ASN A 181 -11.16 20.62 -12.89
CA ASN A 181 -10.08 19.64 -12.75
C ASN A 181 -9.64 19.28 -11.32
N LYS A 182 -9.84 20.16 -10.32
CA LYS A 182 -9.38 19.94 -8.93
C LYS A 182 -10.34 20.55 -7.90
N SER A 183 -10.39 20.01 -6.68
CA SER A 183 -10.98 20.70 -5.50
C SER A 183 -10.02 21.69 -4.84
N LYS A 184 -8.72 21.54 -5.10
CA LYS A 184 -7.66 22.26 -4.41
C LYS A 184 -6.73 22.91 -5.41
N TYR A 185 -6.49 24.20 -5.27
CA TYR A 185 -5.67 24.99 -6.20
C TYR A 185 -4.63 25.79 -5.44
N HIS A 186 -3.40 25.83 -5.96
CA HIS A 186 -2.45 26.78 -5.40
C HIS A 186 -2.82 28.22 -5.81
N LEU A 187 -2.41 29.23 -5.05
CA LEU A 187 -2.77 30.65 -5.28
C LEU A 187 -2.40 31.21 -6.68
N LYS A 188 -1.61 30.46 -7.45
CA LYS A 188 -1.18 30.83 -8.81
C LYS A 188 -1.58 29.79 -9.86
N ASP A 189 -2.47 28.87 -9.51
CA ASP A 189 -2.91 27.79 -10.38
C ASP A 189 -3.94 28.30 -11.40
N VAL A 190 -4.39 27.41 -12.28
CA VAL A 190 -5.48 27.69 -13.23
C VAL A 190 -6.60 26.70 -12.99
N ILE A 191 -7.80 27.21 -12.74
CA ILE A 191 -9.01 26.38 -12.70
C ILE A 191 -9.38 26.08 -14.14
N VAL A 192 -9.24 24.82 -14.54
CA VAL A 192 -9.56 24.35 -15.89
C VAL A 192 -10.81 23.50 -15.80
N GLY A 193 -11.84 23.90 -16.54
CA GLY A 193 -13.11 23.20 -16.55
C GLY A 193 -13.85 23.32 -17.87
N LYS A 194 -15.04 22.77 -17.91
CA LYS A 194 -15.93 22.78 -19.07
C LYS A 194 -17.38 22.77 -18.60
N ILE A 195 -18.19 23.63 -19.20
CA ILE A 195 -19.63 23.68 -18.97
C ILE A 195 -20.31 22.89 -20.08
N TYR A 196 -21.24 22.02 -19.72
CA TYR A 196 -22.06 21.21 -20.62
C TYR A 196 -23.53 21.59 -20.49
N PHE A 197 -24.17 21.86 -21.62
CA PHE A 197 -25.60 22.17 -21.68
C PHE A 197 -26.39 20.90 -22.05
N LEU A 198 -26.80 20.13 -21.04
CA LEU A 198 -27.45 18.83 -21.22
C LEU A 198 -28.95 18.97 -21.52
N LEU A 199 -29.61 19.97 -20.92
CA LEU A 199 -31.00 20.34 -21.19
C LEU A 199 -31.16 21.85 -20.98
N VAL A 200 -31.69 22.57 -21.97
CA VAL A 200 -31.96 24.01 -21.85
C VAL A 200 -33.34 24.29 -22.47
N ARG A 201 -34.38 24.30 -21.65
CA ARG A 201 -35.74 24.76 -22.05
C ARG A 201 -36.05 26.17 -21.56
N ILE A 202 -35.33 26.64 -20.53
CA ILE A 202 -35.37 28.02 -20.05
C ILE A 202 -34.41 28.85 -20.88
N LYS A 203 -34.85 30.02 -21.34
CA LYS A 203 -34.00 30.96 -22.07
C LYS A 203 -33.09 31.70 -21.09
N ILE A 204 -31.84 31.28 -21.02
CA ILE A 204 -30.80 31.96 -20.24
C ILE A 204 -30.36 33.22 -20.98
N GLN A 205 -30.37 34.36 -20.30
CA GLN A 205 -29.90 35.63 -20.83
C GLN A 205 -28.42 35.85 -20.53
N HIS A 206 -27.98 35.50 -19.32
CA HIS A 206 -26.61 35.74 -18.84
C HIS A 206 -26.10 34.59 -17.98
N MET A 207 -24.83 34.23 -18.15
CA MET A 207 -24.16 33.23 -17.30
C MET A 207 -22.76 33.71 -16.90
N GLU A 208 -22.44 33.58 -15.62
CA GLU A 208 -21.14 33.97 -15.06
C GLU A 208 -20.66 32.98 -14.00
N LEU A 209 -19.33 32.87 -13.86
CA LEU A 209 -18.67 32.13 -12.79
C LEU A 209 -17.96 33.12 -11.88
N GLN A 210 -18.33 33.12 -10.60
CA GLN A 210 -17.72 33.97 -9.58
C GLN A 210 -16.78 33.17 -8.68
N LEU A 211 -15.67 33.78 -8.27
CA LEU A 211 -14.85 33.31 -7.14
C LEU A 211 -15.21 34.15 -5.91
N ILE A 212 -15.84 33.51 -4.92
CA ILE A 212 -16.33 34.17 -3.70
C ILE A 212 -15.42 33.81 -2.53
N LYS A 213 -14.96 34.81 -1.79
CA LYS A 213 -14.31 34.68 -0.48
C LYS A 213 -15.36 34.93 0.61
N LYS A 214 -15.49 33.99 1.55
CA LYS A 214 -16.31 34.15 2.76
C LYS A 214 -15.40 34.17 3.98
N GLU A 215 -15.40 35.28 4.70
CA GLU A 215 -14.73 35.43 6.00
C GLU A 215 -15.76 35.26 7.10
N MET A 216 -15.56 34.28 7.98
CA MET A 216 -16.45 34.00 9.09
C MET A 216 -15.70 34.27 10.39
N THR A 217 -16.20 35.18 11.23
CA THR A 217 -15.61 35.50 12.53
C THR A 217 -16.62 35.19 13.65
N GLY A 218 -16.18 34.45 14.67
CA GLY A 218 -17.00 34.08 15.83
C GLY A 218 -16.64 34.88 17.07
N ILE A 219 -17.63 35.51 17.71
CA ILE A 219 -17.52 36.16 19.02
C ILE A 219 -18.59 35.57 19.93
N GLY A 220 -18.18 34.76 20.91
CA GLY A 220 -19.11 34.05 21.78
C GLY A 220 -20.09 33.17 20.99
N PRO A 221 -21.42 33.23 21.23
CA PRO A 221 -22.40 32.45 20.49
C PRO A 221 -22.78 33.04 19.11
N SER A 222 -22.21 34.20 18.73
CA SER A 222 -22.56 34.90 17.49
C SER A 222 -21.48 34.74 16.41
N THR A 223 -21.90 34.47 15.18
CA THR A 223 -21.02 34.36 14.01
C THR A 223 -21.38 35.41 12.98
N THR A 224 -20.41 36.24 12.59
CA THR A 224 -20.56 37.20 11.48
C THR A 224 -19.90 36.63 10.24
N THR A 225 -20.54 36.75 9.07
CA THR A 225 -19.99 36.29 7.79
C THR A 225 -19.92 37.45 6.80
N GLU A 226 -18.70 37.83 6.44
CA GLU A 226 -18.43 38.76 5.34
C GLU A 226 -18.30 37.96 4.04
N THR A 227 -18.89 38.44 2.95
CA THR A 227 -18.80 37.80 1.63
C THR A 227 -18.29 38.79 0.61
N GLU A 228 -17.21 38.45 -0.08
CA GLU A 228 -16.57 39.28 -1.11
C GLU A 228 -16.46 38.49 -2.43
N THR A 229 -16.87 39.10 -3.53
CA THR A 229 -16.62 38.54 -4.88
C THR A 229 -15.24 38.96 -5.35
N VAL A 230 -14.29 38.02 -5.32
CA VAL A 230 -12.88 38.25 -5.67
C VAL A 230 -12.67 38.30 -7.18
N ALA A 231 -13.40 37.46 -7.92
CA ALA A 231 -13.34 37.42 -9.37
C ALA A 231 -14.74 37.20 -9.95
N LYS A 232 -14.99 37.83 -11.10
CA LYS A 232 -16.18 37.63 -11.93
C LYS A 232 -15.74 37.26 -13.34
N TYR A 233 -16.15 36.08 -13.79
CA TYR A 233 -15.84 35.58 -15.13
C TYR A 233 -17.15 35.42 -15.91
N GLU A 234 -17.40 36.33 -16.85
CA GLU A 234 -18.58 36.27 -17.70
C GLU A 234 -18.38 35.20 -18.76
N ILE A 235 -19.32 34.25 -18.85
CA ILE A 235 -19.17 33.06 -19.69
C ILE A 235 -19.89 33.28 -21.03
N MET A 236 -21.14 33.75 -20.98
CA MET A 236 -21.90 34.03 -22.20
C MET A 236 -23.03 35.04 -21.98
N ASP A 237 -23.40 35.71 -23.07
CA ASP A 237 -24.63 36.48 -23.22
C ASP A 237 -25.47 35.83 -24.35
N GLY A 238 -26.71 35.44 -24.04
CA GLY A 238 -27.63 34.76 -24.97
C GLY A 238 -27.90 33.28 -24.62
N ALA A 239 -28.94 32.72 -25.26
CA ALA A 239 -29.48 31.41 -24.91
C ALA A 239 -28.62 30.24 -25.45
N PRO A 240 -28.06 29.37 -24.58
CA PRO A 240 -27.25 28.22 -25.00
C PRO A 240 -28.12 27.14 -25.65
N VAL A 241 -27.53 26.37 -26.57
CA VAL A 241 -28.20 25.25 -27.25
C VAL A 241 -27.81 23.92 -26.59
N LYS A 242 -28.75 22.98 -26.51
CA LYS A 242 -28.50 21.62 -26.01
C LYS A 242 -27.36 20.96 -26.81
N GLY A 243 -26.36 20.43 -26.09
CA GLY A 243 -25.19 19.76 -26.66
C GLY A 243 -23.97 20.67 -26.85
N GLU A 244 -24.13 21.97 -26.70
CA GLU A 244 -22.98 22.88 -26.67
C GLU A 244 -22.13 22.67 -25.40
N SER A 245 -20.88 23.09 -25.48
CA SER A 245 -20.01 23.11 -24.30
C SER A 245 -18.98 24.22 -24.36
N ILE A 246 -18.71 24.85 -23.22
CA ILE A 246 -17.81 26.01 -23.13
C ILE A 246 -16.62 25.64 -22.23
N PRO A 247 -15.38 25.64 -22.74
CA PRO A 247 -14.20 25.45 -21.91
C PRO A 247 -13.94 26.69 -21.05
N ILE A 248 -13.61 26.47 -19.79
CA ILE A 248 -13.32 27.51 -18.79
C ILE A 248 -11.86 27.40 -18.35
N ARG A 249 -11.16 28.55 -18.33
CA ARG A 249 -9.81 28.68 -17.77
C ARG A 249 -9.73 29.94 -16.92
N LEU A 250 -9.82 29.79 -15.60
CA LEU A 250 -9.70 30.90 -14.66
C LEU A 250 -8.30 30.92 -14.04
N PHE A 251 -7.48 31.90 -14.40
CA PHE A 251 -6.12 32.07 -13.90
C PHE A 251 -6.13 32.73 -12.51
N LEU A 252 -5.71 32.00 -11.47
CA LEU A 252 -5.75 32.51 -10.09
C LEU A 252 -4.64 33.51 -9.78
N ALA A 253 -3.53 33.45 -10.52
CA ALA A 253 -2.34 34.29 -10.28
C ALA A 253 -2.59 35.80 -10.41
N GLY A 254 -3.68 36.22 -11.05
CA GLY A 254 -4.06 37.63 -11.23
C GLY A 254 -4.93 38.20 -10.10
N TYR A 255 -5.33 37.39 -9.12
CA TYR A 255 -6.20 37.81 -8.02
C TYR A 255 -5.44 37.86 -6.69
N ASP A 256 -5.87 38.78 -5.82
CA ASP A 256 -5.35 38.89 -4.46
C ASP A 256 -5.97 37.80 -3.57
N LEU A 257 -5.30 36.65 -3.50
CA LEU A 257 -5.80 35.44 -2.87
C LEU A 257 -4.94 35.04 -1.67
N THR A 258 -5.60 34.55 -0.63
CA THR A 258 -4.98 33.89 0.51
C THR A 258 -5.31 32.40 0.50
N PRO A 259 -4.57 31.55 1.22
CA PRO A 259 -4.99 30.17 1.46
C PRO A 259 -6.35 30.12 2.15
N THR A 260 -7.05 29.01 1.96
CA THR A 260 -8.23 28.66 2.74
C THR A 260 -7.80 28.42 4.19
N MET A 261 -8.40 29.15 5.12
CA MET A 261 -8.13 29.06 6.56
C MET A 261 -9.36 28.50 7.25
N ARG A 262 -9.25 27.35 7.93
CA ARG A 262 -10.37 26.71 8.63
C ARG A 262 -10.14 26.77 10.12
N ASP A 263 -11.11 27.33 10.83
CA ASP A 263 -11.19 27.36 12.29
C ASP A 263 -9.88 27.81 12.97
N VAL A 264 -9.27 28.89 12.45
CA VAL A 264 -8.00 29.44 12.94
C VAL A 264 -8.16 29.84 14.39
N ASN A 265 -7.49 29.09 15.27
CA ASN A 265 -7.63 29.16 16.72
C ASN A 265 -9.10 29.21 17.21
N LYS A 266 -10.03 28.59 16.45
CA LYS A 266 -11.49 28.66 16.67
C LYS A 266 -12.07 30.09 16.68
N LYS A 267 -11.39 31.06 16.08
CA LYS A 267 -11.82 32.48 16.02
C LYS A 267 -12.40 32.86 14.67
N PHE A 268 -11.76 32.44 13.58
CA PHE A 268 -12.22 32.80 12.25
C PHE A 268 -11.90 31.73 11.20
N SER A 269 -12.59 31.82 10.07
CA SER A 269 -12.35 31.02 8.86
C SER A 269 -12.38 31.91 7.63
N VAL A 270 -11.55 31.59 6.63
CA VAL A 270 -11.56 32.20 5.30
C VAL A 270 -11.72 31.09 4.28
N ARG A 271 -12.86 31.06 3.59
CA ARG A 271 -13.25 29.99 2.65
C ARG A 271 -13.50 30.54 1.27
N TYR A 272 -13.17 29.77 0.25
CA TYR A 272 -13.30 30.17 -1.16
C TYR A 272 -14.28 29.26 -1.89
N PHE A 273 -15.09 29.84 -2.76
CA PHE A 273 -16.13 29.11 -3.47
C PHE A 273 -16.23 29.53 -4.93
N LEU A 274 -16.44 28.54 -5.79
CA LEU A 274 -16.91 28.76 -7.15
C LEU A 274 -18.44 28.88 -7.10
N ASN A 275 -18.96 29.96 -7.65
CA ASN A 275 -20.39 30.23 -7.71
C ASN A 275 -20.79 30.42 -9.17
N LEU A 276 -21.46 29.43 -9.75
CA LEU A 276 -22.02 29.50 -11.09
C LEU A 276 -23.38 30.20 -10.99
N VAL A 277 -23.53 31.33 -11.68
CA VAL A 277 -24.74 32.15 -11.68
C VAL A 277 -25.33 32.19 -13.09
N LEU A 278 -26.64 32.00 -13.16
CA LEU A 278 -27.44 32.02 -14.37
C LEU A 278 -28.60 33.01 -14.16
N VAL A 279 -28.85 33.86 -15.16
CA VAL A 279 -29.99 34.78 -15.19
C VAL A 279 -30.79 34.50 -16.45
N ASP A 280 -32.10 34.31 -16.33
CA ASP A 280 -32.99 34.12 -17.46
C ASP A 280 -33.63 35.43 -17.96
N GLU A 281 -34.38 35.37 -19.06
CA GLU A 281 -35.08 36.54 -19.65
C GLU A 281 -36.16 37.15 -18.72
N GLU A 282 -36.54 36.46 -17.63
CA GLU A 282 -37.50 36.95 -16.62
C GLU A 282 -36.79 37.53 -15.38
N ASP A 283 -35.48 37.81 -15.47
CA ASP A 283 -34.62 38.26 -14.37
C ASP A 283 -34.54 37.28 -13.18
N ARG A 284 -34.92 36.01 -13.36
CA ARG A 284 -34.78 34.98 -12.32
C ARG A 284 -33.34 34.52 -12.25
N ARG A 285 -32.81 34.47 -11.03
CA ARG A 285 -31.42 34.06 -10.75
C ARG A 285 -31.36 32.64 -10.22
N TYR A 286 -30.58 31.80 -10.90
CA TYR A 286 -30.21 30.47 -10.44
C TYR A 286 -28.73 30.47 -10.11
N PHE A 287 -28.35 29.84 -9.01
CA PHE A 287 -26.94 29.72 -8.68
C PHE A 287 -26.63 28.39 -7.99
N LYS A 288 -25.40 27.93 -8.21
CA LYS A 288 -24.84 26.78 -7.49
C LYS A 288 -23.44 27.14 -7.03
N GLN A 289 -23.21 26.91 -5.75
CA GLN A 289 -21.96 27.21 -5.08
C GLN A 289 -21.27 25.90 -4.67
N GLN A 290 -19.97 25.78 -4.96
CA GLN A 290 -19.12 24.68 -4.53
C GLN A 290 -17.82 25.22 -3.91
N GLU A 291 -17.39 24.66 -2.79
CA GLU A 291 -16.16 25.10 -2.13
C GLU A 291 -14.92 24.61 -2.87
N ILE A 292 -13.91 25.48 -2.98
CA ILE A 292 -12.55 25.12 -3.39
C ILE A 292 -11.56 25.46 -2.28
N VAL A 293 -10.49 24.66 -2.17
CA VAL A 293 -9.42 24.88 -1.20
C VAL A 293 -8.25 25.58 -1.89
N LEU A 294 -7.96 26.80 -1.48
CA LEU A 294 -6.79 27.54 -1.95
C LEU A 294 -5.60 27.28 -1.02
N TRP A 295 -4.41 27.11 -1.58
CA TRP A 295 -3.20 26.84 -0.79
C TRP A 295 -1.94 27.49 -1.36
N ARG A 296 -0.93 27.72 -0.52
CA ARG A 296 0.31 28.36 -0.94
C ARG A 296 1.40 27.32 -1.22
N LYS A 297 1.86 27.27 -2.47
CA LYS A 297 2.90 26.33 -2.92
C LYS A 297 4.29 26.76 -2.43
N ALA A 298 5.06 25.79 -1.93
CA ALA A 298 6.45 26.00 -1.50
C ALA A 298 7.36 26.45 -2.67
N PRO A 299 8.24 27.46 -2.50
CA PRO A 299 9.21 27.84 -3.51
C PRO A 299 10.22 26.71 -3.81
N GLU A 300 10.59 26.51 -5.09
CA GLU A 300 11.50 25.42 -5.52
C GLU A 300 12.86 25.39 -4.80
N LYS A 301 13.40 26.55 -4.39
CA LYS A 301 14.67 26.62 -3.66
C LYS A 301 14.58 26.07 -2.22
N LEU A 302 13.42 26.19 -1.57
CA LEU A 302 13.17 25.58 -0.24
C LEU A 302 12.93 24.07 -0.34
N ARG A 303 12.42 23.58 -1.49
CA ARG A 303 12.40 22.15 -1.82
C ARG A 303 13.80 21.53 -1.85
N LYS A 304 14.82 22.25 -2.33
CA LYS A 304 16.23 21.77 -2.33
C LYS A 304 16.95 21.95 -0.99
N ARG A 305 16.64 22.99 -0.22
CA ARG A 305 17.26 23.23 1.11
C ARG A 305 16.74 22.30 2.20
N ASN A 306 15.44 21.97 2.20
CA ASN A 306 14.88 20.99 3.13
C ASN A 306 15.45 19.57 2.92
N PHE A 307 16.07 19.31 1.76
CA PHE A 307 16.82 18.09 1.45
C PHE A 307 18.29 18.11 1.89
N HIS A 308 18.87 19.24 2.30
CA HIS A 308 20.31 19.37 2.60
C HIS A 308 20.65 19.90 4.00
N GLN A 309 19.71 20.49 4.75
CA GLN A 309 20.00 21.08 6.07
C GLN A 309 19.79 20.16 7.29
N ARG A 310 19.42 18.88 7.09
CA ARG A 310 19.32 17.88 8.17
C ARG A 310 20.54 16.95 8.29
N TYR A 311 21.57 17.13 7.45
CA TYR A 311 22.80 16.33 7.50
C TYR A 311 24.02 17.25 7.40
N GLU A 312 24.53 17.69 8.55
CA GLU A 312 25.94 18.06 8.69
C GLU A 312 26.54 17.18 9.80
N SER A 313 27.22 16.11 9.37
CA SER A 313 28.21 15.38 10.17
C SER A 313 29.58 16.08 10.02
N PRO A 314 30.51 15.96 10.98
CA PRO A 314 31.79 16.66 10.92
C PRO A 314 32.73 16.11 9.82
N GLU A 315 33.55 17.01 9.26
CA GLU A 315 34.38 16.87 8.05
C GLU A 315 35.18 15.55 7.90
N PRO A 316 35.35 15.04 6.66
CA PRO A 316 36.16 13.85 6.39
C PRO A 316 37.64 14.18 6.11
N ARG A 317 38.53 13.30 6.57
CA ARG A 317 39.95 13.22 6.20
C ARG A 317 40.14 12.87 4.72
N PRO A 318 41.29 13.21 4.10
CA PRO A 318 41.42 13.20 2.64
C PRO A 318 41.44 11.78 2.04
N SER A 319 40.78 11.71 0.88
CA SER A 319 40.42 10.55 0.06
C SER A 319 41.57 9.76 -0.53
N LEU A 320 41.48 8.43 -0.46
CA LEU A 320 41.98 7.52 -1.51
C LEU A 320 40.85 7.33 -2.54
N SER A 321 41.20 7.53 -3.79
CA SER A 321 40.33 7.43 -4.97
C SER A 321 39.65 6.06 -5.09
N ALA A 322 38.32 6.04 -5.04
CA ALA A 322 37.49 4.98 -5.57
C ALA A 322 36.24 5.62 -6.20
N GLU A 323 35.94 5.20 -7.43
CA GLU A 323 34.82 5.66 -8.25
C GLU A 323 33.47 5.47 -7.51
N GLN A 324 32.60 6.49 -7.59
CA GLN A 324 31.21 6.37 -7.14
C GLN A 324 30.44 5.44 -8.10
N PRO A 325 29.68 4.45 -7.60
CA PRO A 325 28.79 3.68 -8.46
C PRO A 325 27.55 4.52 -8.81
N GLU A 326 27.28 4.68 -10.10
CA GLU A 326 26.02 5.22 -10.61
C GLU A 326 24.84 4.40 -10.07
N ILE A 327 23.84 5.08 -9.51
CA ILE A 327 22.55 4.48 -9.14
C ILE A 327 21.89 3.98 -10.43
N SER A 328 21.94 2.68 -10.67
CA SER A 328 21.26 2.07 -11.81
C SER A 328 19.74 2.14 -11.61
N SER A 329 19.09 3.14 -12.23
CA SER A 329 17.67 3.01 -12.52
C SER A 329 17.54 1.86 -13.52
N ARG A 330 16.99 0.72 -13.11
CA ARG A 330 16.67 -0.36 -14.05
C ARG A 330 15.84 0.23 -15.19
N PRO A 331 16.22 0.01 -16.46
CA PRO A 331 15.43 0.50 -17.58
C PRO A 331 14.03 -0.10 -17.49
N LEU A 332 13.02 0.73 -17.80
CA LEU A 332 11.62 0.34 -17.79
C LEU A 332 11.42 -0.93 -18.62
N ASP A 333 10.85 -1.97 -18.01
CA ASP A 333 10.51 -3.18 -18.74
C ASP A 333 9.26 -2.92 -19.61
N THR A 334 9.50 -2.49 -20.84
CA THR A 334 8.41 -2.22 -21.79
C THR A 334 7.62 -3.47 -22.10
N SER A 335 8.13 -4.69 -21.87
CA SER A 335 7.43 -5.95 -22.19
C SER A 335 6.09 -6.08 -21.44
N LEU A 336 5.95 -5.37 -20.32
CA LEU A 336 4.71 -5.29 -19.53
C LEU A 336 3.60 -4.50 -20.23
N PHE A 337 3.90 -3.79 -21.32
CA PHE A 337 2.95 -2.93 -22.01
C PHE A 337 2.16 -3.75 -23.02
N VAL A 338 0.93 -4.07 -22.62
CA VAL A 338 -0.02 -4.82 -23.46
C VAL A 338 -0.63 -3.85 -24.49
N PRO A 339 -0.49 -4.14 -25.80
CA PRO A 339 -1.03 -3.27 -26.84
C PRO A 339 -2.57 -3.30 -26.85
N LEU A 340 -3.17 -2.12 -26.83
CA LEU A 340 -4.62 -1.97 -26.99
C LEU A 340 -5.02 -2.01 -28.47
N THR A 341 -6.20 -2.56 -28.74
CA THR A 341 -6.81 -2.51 -30.07
C THR A 341 -7.47 -1.15 -30.28
N VAL A 342 -7.00 -0.42 -31.29
CA VAL A 342 -7.59 0.86 -31.69
C VAL A 342 -8.91 0.58 -32.42
N LYS A 343 -10.04 0.93 -31.80
CA LYS A 343 -11.37 0.79 -32.40
C LYS A 343 -11.57 1.87 -33.47
N SER A 344 -12.02 1.47 -34.65
CA SER A 344 -12.46 2.39 -35.70
C SER A 344 -13.84 2.93 -35.35
N HIS A 345 -13.94 4.23 -35.04
CA HIS A 345 -15.24 4.91 -35.11
C HIS A 345 -15.54 5.18 -36.58
N GLU A 346 -16.77 4.93 -37.04
CA GLU A 346 -17.25 5.46 -38.31
C GLU A 346 -17.16 6.98 -38.23
N VAL A 347 -16.15 7.55 -38.87
CA VAL A 347 -15.90 8.99 -38.87
C VAL A 347 -16.96 9.61 -39.80
N ALA A 348 -17.84 10.46 -39.26
CA ALA A 348 -18.81 11.21 -40.05
C ALA A 348 -18.14 12.07 -41.16
N ASP A 349 -16.89 12.47 -40.93
CA ASP A 349 -16.02 13.23 -41.85
C ASP A 349 -15.13 12.35 -42.75
N GLY A 350 -15.33 11.03 -42.77
CA GLY A 350 -14.44 10.09 -43.46
C GLY A 350 -14.31 10.29 -44.98
N ALA A 351 -15.29 10.93 -45.61
CA ALA A 351 -15.29 11.25 -47.04
C ALA A 351 -14.60 12.59 -47.35
N VAL A 352 -14.45 13.48 -46.37
CA VAL A 352 -13.97 14.86 -46.59
C VAL A 352 -12.52 14.88 -47.08
N GLY A 353 -11.66 14.01 -46.54
CA GLY A 353 -10.27 13.90 -46.98
C GLY A 353 -10.14 13.44 -48.44
N GLU A 354 -10.97 12.49 -48.85
CA GLU A 354 -11.03 11.97 -50.23
C GLU A 354 -11.61 13.03 -51.18
N GLU A 355 -12.65 13.76 -50.75
CA GLU A 355 -13.27 14.87 -51.50
C GLU A 355 -12.34 16.07 -51.72
N LEU A 356 -11.51 16.41 -50.73
CA LEU A 356 -10.56 17.52 -50.81
C LEU A 356 -9.28 17.18 -51.59
N THR A 357 -8.99 15.88 -51.76
CA THR A 357 -7.77 15.42 -52.43
C THR A 357 -8.10 14.39 -53.50
N GLN A 358 -7.32 13.30 -53.58
CA GLN A 358 -7.55 12.19 -54.50
C GLN A 358 -7.46 10.87 -53.70
N PRO A 359 -8.11 9.79 -54.17
CA PRO A 359 -8.05 8.49 -53.50
C PRO A 359 -6.59 8.03 -53.34
N LEU A 360 -6.23 7.60 -52.13
CA LEU A 360 -4.88 7.13 -51.84
C LEU A 360 -4.58 5.81 -52.54
N ASP A 361 -3.53 5.77 -53.37
CA ASP A 361 -3.01 4.51 -53.91
C ASP A 361 -2.35 3.69 -52.78
N ARG A 362 -2.97 2.55 -52.45
CA ARG A 362 -2.51 1.63 -51.42
C ARG A 362 -1.08 1.13 -51.66
N SER A 363 -0.66 0.98 -52.93
CA SER A 363 0.68 0.53 -53.29
C SER A 363 1.75 1.58 -52.96
N GLU A 364 1.52 2.84 -53.34
CA GLU A 364 2.42 3.95 -53.02
C GLU A 364 2.44 4.25 -51.52
N LEU A 365 1.28 4.20 -50.86
CA LEU A 365 1.17 4.38 -49.43
C LEU A 365 1.97 3.34 -48.64
N LEU A 366 1.93 2.07 -49.06
CA LEU A 366 2.75 1.02 -48.46
C LEU A 366 4.25 1.28 -48.63
N LYS A 367 4.70 1.81 -49.77
CA LYS A 367 6.10 2.21 -49.99
C LYS A 367 6.49 3.37 -49.08
N VAL A 368 5.62 4.36 -48.91
CA VAL A 368 5.82 5.51 -48.00
C VAL A 368 5.96 5.03 -46.55
N LEU A 369 5.03 4.22 -46.05
CA LEU A 369 5.06 3.69 -44.68
C LEU A 369 6.30 2.82 -44.42
N ASN A 370 6.71 1.98 -45.37
CA ASN A 370 7.92 1.17 -45.24
C ASN A 370 9.20 2.03 -45.21
N ARG A 371 9.22 3.16 -45.93
CA ARG A 371 10.32 4.13 -45.87
C ARG A 371 10.35 4.83 -44.51
N PHE A 372 9.20 5.26 -44.00
CA PHE A 372 9.06 5.81 -42.64
C PHE A 372 9.62 4.86 -41.58
N TYR A 373 9.22 3.58 -41.61
CA TYR A 373 9.68 2.56 -40.65
C TYR A 373 11.20 2.34 -40.64
N LYS A 374 11.85 2.40 -41.81
CA LYS A 374 13.30 2.17 -41.95
C LYS A 374 14.16 3.40 -41.62
N ARG A 375 13.55 4.58 -41.47
CA ARG A 375 14.26 5.84 -41.28
C ARG A 375 14.81 5.92 -39.84
N LYS A 376 16.13 6.03 -39.69
CA LYS A 376 16.81 5.99 -38.38
C LYS A 376 16.43 7.18 -37.51
N GLU A 377 16.19 8.33 -38.12
CA GLU A 377 15.79 9.56 -37.46
C GLU A 377 14.42 9.39 -36.78
N MET A 378 13.47 8.71 -37.43
CA MET A 378 12.14 8.45 -36.87
C MET A 378 12.19 7.42 -35.74
N GLN A 379 13.02 6.38 -35.87
CA GLN A 379 13.24 5.40 -34.79
C GLN A 379 13.87 6.06 -33.56
N LYS A 380 14.85 6.95 -33.77
CA LYS A 380 15.48 7.71 -32.68
C LYS A 380 14.48 8.65 -32.02
N LEU A 381 13.72 9.41 -32.81
CA LEU A 381 12.70 10.33 -32.30
C LEU A 381 11.59 9.60 -31.52
N ALA A 382 11.24 8.38 -31.94
CA ALA A 382 10.31 7.53 -31.21
C ALA A 382 10.92 7.03 -29.88
N ALA A 383 12.19 6.61 -29.87
CA ALA A 383 12.90 6.21 -28.66
C ALA A 383 13.03 7.36 -27.64
N ASP A 384 13.29 8.58 -28.11
CA ASP A 384 13.32 9.79 -27.28
C ASP A 384 11.94 10.10 -26.64
N GLN A 385 10.86 9.53 -27.18
CA GLN A 385 9.49 9.62 -26.69
C GLN A 385 9.02 8.35 -25.96
N GLY A 386 9.94 7.43 -25.62
CA GLY A 386 9.66 6.22 -24.84
C GLY A 386 9.23 4.98 -25.65
N LEU A 387 9.24 5.04 -26.98
CA LEU A 387 9.01 3.87 -27.84
C LEU A 387 10.34 3.17 -28.14
N ASP A 388 10.66 2.12 -27.37
CA ASP A 388 11.77 1.25 -27.72
C ASP A 388 11.51 0.49 -29.05
N ALA A 389 12.49 -0.28 -29.51
CA ALA A 389 12.39 -1.01 -30.77
C ALA A 389 11.16 -1.94 -30.84
N ARG A 390 10.75 -2.52 -29.71
CA ARG A 390 9.62 -3.44 -29.61
C ARG A 390 8.29 -2.69 -29.74
N LEU A 391 8.12 -1.64 -28.94
CA LEU A 391 6.91 -0.80 -28.96
C LEU A 391 6.77 -0.08 -30.30
N PHE A 392 7.86 0.46 -30.86
CA PHE A 392 7.87 1.09 -32.17
C PHE A 392 7.37 0.12 -33.26
N HIS A 393 7.87 -1.12 -33.25
CA HIS A 393 7.44 -2.14 -34.21
C HIS A 393 5.95 -2.46 -34.07
N GLN A 394 5.47 -2.72 -32.85
CA GLN A 394 4.06 -3.05 -32.60
C GLN A 394 3.13 -1.88 -32.97
N ALA A 395 3.49 -0.65 -32.57
CA ALA A 395 2.75 0.55 -32.93
C ALA A 395 2.72 0.74 -34.45
N PHE A 396 3.84 0.52 -35.14
CA PHE A 396 3.92 0.69 -36.60
C PHE A 396 3.08 -0.35 -37.34
N VAL A 397 3.12 -1.62 -36.92
CA VAL A 397 2.30 -2.68 -37.53
C VAL A 397 0.82 -2.35 -37.40
N SER A 398 0.39 -1.87 -36.24
CA SER A 398 -0.98 -1.44 -36.00
C SER A 398 -1.34 -0.17 -36.79
N PHE A 399 -0.46 0.84 -36.83
CA PHE A 399 -0.68 2.07 -37.60
C PHE A 399 -0.78 1.80 -39.11
N ARG A 400 0.10 0.94 -39.64
CA ARG A 400 0.04 0.50 -41.04
C ARG A 400 -1.28 -0.21 -41.34
N LYS A 401 -1.75 -1.06 -40.43
CA LYS A 401 -3.04 -1.75 -40.55
C LYS A 401 -4.19 -0.73 -40.57
N TYR A 402 -4.18 0.20 -39.62
CA TYR A 402 -5.16 1.29 -39.49
C TYR A 402 -5.26 2.12 -40.78
N VAL A 403 -4.13 2.49 -41.37
CA VAL A 403 -4.08 3.31 -42.59
C VAL A 403 -4.48 2.54 -43.86
N LEU A 404 -4.15 1.25 -43.98
CA LEU A 404 -4.38 0.48 -45.21
C LEU A 404 -5.73 -0.24 -45.27
N GLU A 405 -6.30 -0.63 -44.12
CA GLU A 405 -7.50 -1.47 -44.07
C GLU A 405 -8.79 -0.68 -43.80
N LEU A 406 -8.71 0.55 -43.28
CA LEU A 406 -9.89 1.36 -43.03
C LEU A 406 -10.39 2.04 -44.31
N ASN A 407 -11.71 2.01 -44.50
CA ASN A 407 -12.38 2.66 -45.64
C ASN A 407 -12.38 4.18 -45.52
N SER A 408 -12.25 4.72 -44.30
CA SER A 408 -12.09 6.15 -44.07
C SER A 408 -11.12 6.40 -42.91
N ILE A 409 -10.23 7.37 -43.11
CA ILE A 409 -9.29 7.88 -42.10
C ILE A 409 -9.59 9.36 -41.87
N ASN A 410 -9.07 9.94 -40.78
CA ASN A 410 -9.28 11.36 -40.51
C ASN A 410 -8.76 12.23 -41.67
N ALA A 411 -9.50 13.29 -42.02
CA ALA A 411 -9.23 14.11 -43.19
C ALA A 411 -7.83 14.75 -43.15
N ASP A 412 -7.36 15.15 -41.97
CA ASP A 412 -6.01 15.69 -41.76
C ASP A 412 -4.91 14.68 -42.14
N LEU A 413 -5.03 13.43 -41.67
CA LEU A 413 -4.11 12.35 -41.99
C LEU A 413 -4.21 11.98 -43.48
N HIS A 414 -5.41 11.97 -44.06
CA HIS A 414 -5.60 11.69 -45.48
C HIS A 414 -4.86 12.70 -46.37
N ILE A 415 -4.99 14.00 -46.06
CA ILE A 415 -4.33 15.08 -46.81
C ILE A 415 -2.80 14.92 -46.74
N ILE A 416 -2.24 14.72 -45.55
CA ILE A 416 -0.79 14.55 -45.37
C ILE A 416 -0.26 13.33 -46.14
N LEU A 417 -0.96 12.20 -46.09
CA LEU A 417 -0.57 11.01 -46.84
C LEU A 417 -0.65 11.24 -48.36
N SER A 418 -1.64 12.00 -48.82
CA SER A 418 -1.80 12.37 -50.23
C SER A 418 -0.66 13.28 -50.70
N ASP A 419 -0.34 14.32 -49.93
CA ASP A 419 0.76 15.25 -50.22
C ASP A 419 2.11 14.52 -50.31
N ILE A 420 2.38 13.56 -49.41
CA ILE A 420 3.61 12.76 -49.45
C ILE A 420 3.64 11.84 -50.68
N CYS A 421 2.52 11.20 -51.02
CA CYS A 421 2.42 10.37 -52.23
C CYS A 421 2.60 11.19 -53.52
N CYS A 422 2.17 12.46 -53.53
CA CYS A 422 2.31 13.38 -54.66
C CYS A 422 3.65 14.14 -54.68
N GLY A 423 4.50 13.98 -53.66
CA GLY A 423 5.78 14.68 -53.53
C GLY A 423 5.68 16.14 -53.03
N ALA A 424 4.51 16.56 -52.55
CA ALA A 424 4.26 17.88 -51.96
C ALA A 424 4.55 17.94 -50.44
N GLY A 425 4.70 16.79 -49.77
CA GLY A 425 4.99 16.67 -48.33
C GLY A 425 6.23 15.82 -48.02
N HIS A 426 6.76 15.93 -46.79
CA HIS A 426 7.92 15.14 -46.35
C HIS A 426 7.48 13.93 -45.53
N ILE A 427 8.19 12.80 -45.64
CA ILE A 427 7.83 11.54 -44.95
C ILE A 427 7.74 11.68 -43.42
N ASP A 428 8.47 12.63 -42.85
CA ASP A 428 8.52 12.83 -41.39
C ASP A 428 7.21 13.45 -40.86
N ASP A 429 6.40 14.05 -41.72
CA ASP A 429 5.10 14.65 -41.37
C ASP A 429 4.09 13.59 -40.91
N ILE A 430 4.37 12.29 -41.13
CA ILE A 430 3.62 11.15 -40.61
C ILE A 430 3.82 11.00 -39.09
N PHE A 431 4.97 11.42 -38.56
CA PHE A 431 5.37 11.11 -37.19
C PHE A 431 4.37 11.56 -36.10
N PRO A 432 3.79 12.78 -36.13
CA PRO A 432 2.80 13.18 -35.13
C PRO A 432 1.56 12.28 -35.10
N TYR A 433 1.10 11.82 -36.26
CA TYR A 433 -0.04 10.91 -36.39
C TYR A 433 0.30 9.50 -35.94
N PHE A 434 1.48 9.01 -36.31
CA PHE A 434 2.02 7.75 -35.82
C PHE A 434 2.14 7.76 -34.28
N MET A 435 2.66 8.84 -33.70
CA MET A 435 2.80 8.98 -32.25
C MET A 435 1.44 9.03 -31.55
N ARG A 436 0.46 9.74 -32.11
CA ARG A 436 -0.92 9.74 -31.60
C ARG A 436 -1.53 8.34 -31.59
N HIS A 437 -1.31 7.57 -32.66
CA HIS A 437 -1.74 6.18 -32.76
C HIS A 437 -1.00 5.28 -31.75
N ALA A 438 0.31 5.46 -31.60
CA ALA A 438 1.13 4.72 -30.65
C ALA A 438 0.66 4.93 -29.21
N LYS A 439 0.29 6.16 -28.85
CA LYS A 439 -0.27 6.52 -27.53
C LYS A 439 -1.65 5.90 -27.27
N GLN A 440 -2.46 5.70 -28.31
CA GLN A 440 -3.73 4.96 -28.18
C GLN A 440 -3.50 3.46 -27.93
N ILE A 441 -2.45 2.88 -28.52
CA ILE A 441 -2.07 1.47 -28.31
C ILE A 441 -1.42 1.30 -26.93
N PHE A 442 -0.59 2.26 -26.53
CA PHE A 442 0.18 2.25 -25.29
C PHE A 442 -0.10 3.54 -24.48
N PRO A 443 -1.25 3.62 -23.78
CA PRO A 443 -1.62 4.82 -23.01
C PRO A 443 -0.60 5.21 -21.94
N MET A 444 0.20 4.26 -21.47
CA MET A 444 1.31 4.49 -20.54
C MET A 444 2.28 5.57 -21.00
N LEU A 445 2.49 5.72 -22.31
CA LEU A 445 3.40 6.73 -22.85
C LEU A 445 2.96 8.16 -22.56
N ASP A 446 1.66 8.41 -22.34
CA ASP A 446 1.13 9.74 -22.03
C ASP A 446 1.20 10.11 -20.54
N CYS A 447 1.25 9.11 -19.64
CA CYS A 447 1.13 9.31 -18.20
C CYS A 447 2.33 8.79 -17.40
N MET A 448 3.44 8.46 -18.06
CA MET A 448 4.60 7.80 -17.44
C MET A 448 5.16 8.57 -16.23
N ASP A 449 5.23 9.90 -16.31
CA ASP A 449 5.71 10.72 -15.20
C ASP A 449 4.74 10.74 -14.02
N ASP A 450 3.44 10.61 -14.27
CA ASP A 450 2.44 10.54 -13.21
C ASP A 450 2.46 9.16 -12.56
N LEU A 451 2.57 8.08 -13.35
CA LEU A 451 2.74 6.73 -12.82
C LEU A 451 3.99 6.64 -11.93
N ARG A 452 5.13 7.20 -12.36
CA ARG A 452 6.36 7.28 -11.55
C ARG A 452 6.18 8.02 -10.23
N LYS A 453 5.41 9.10 -10.21
CA LYS A 453 5.11 9.83 -8.96
C LYS A 453 4.22 9.01 -8.03
N ILE A 454 3.24 8.30 -8.58
CA ILE A 454 2.31 7.49 -7.79
C ILE A 454 3.02 6.26 -7.20
N SER A 455 3.96 5.66 -7.93
CA SER A 455 4.80 4.54 -7.46
C SER A 455 6.10 4.99 -6.79
N ASP A 456 6.26 6.27 -6.46
CA ASP A 456 7.39 6.74 -5.67
C ASP A 456 7.17 6.31 -4.21
N LEU A 457 7.94 5.31 -3.78
CA LEU A 457 7.87 4.76 -2.42
C LEU A 457 9.01 5.23 -1.53
N ARG A 458 9.73 6.29 -1.93
CA ARG A 458 10.77 6.88 -1.09
C ARG A 458 10.17 7.57 0.13
N VAL A 459 10.96 7.63 1.20
CA VAL A 459 10.61 8.17 2.51
C VAL A 459 9.30 7.58 3.09
N PRO A 460 9.20 6.25 3.29
CA PRO A 460 7.98 5.61 3.81
C PRO A 460 7.50 6.14 5.18
N ALA A 461 8.41 6.69 5.99
CA ALA A 461 8.06 7.33 7.26
C ALA A 461 7.03 8.45 7.13
N ASN A 462 6.97 9.13 5.98
CA ASN A 462 6.03 10.21 5.69
C ASN A 462 4.59 9.72 5.45
N TRP A 463 4.38 8.42 5.24
CA TRP A 463 3.05 7.85 5.03
C TRP A 463 2.24 7.79 6.33
N TYR A 464 2.90 8.02 7.47
CA TYR A 464 2.32 7.93 8.80
C TYR A 464 2.45 9.26 9.56
N PRO A 465 1.76 10.33 9.13
CA PRO A 465 1.91 11.66 9.72
C PRO A 465 1.51 11.69 11.20
N GLU A 466 0.53 10.91 11.62
CA GLU A 466 0.10 10.82 13.02
C GLU A 466 1.22 10.28 13.93
N ALA A 467 1.95 9.26 13.47
CA ALA A 467 3.09 8.73 14.20
C ALA A 467 4.28 9.71 14.22
N ARG A 468 4.45 10.52 13.18
CA ARG A 468 5.46 11.60 13.12
C ARG A 468 5.10 12.80 13.99
N ALA A 469 3.84 12.98 14.34
CA ALA A 469 3.35 14.11 15.14
C ALA A 469 3.54 13.91 16.66
N ILE A 470 3.95 12.72 17.10
CA ILE A 470 4.21 12.40 18.50
C ILE A 470 5.66 11.97 18.70
N GLN A 471 6.17 12.16 19.92
CA GLN A 471 7.47 11.60 20.30
C GLN A 471 7.30 10.10 20.55
N ARG A 472 8.05 9.27 19.83
CA ARG A 472 8.07 7.81 19.99
C ARG A 472 9.46 7.36 20.43
N LYS A 473 9.52 6.43 21.37
CA LYS A 473 10.75 5.78 21.80
C LYS A 473 10.72 4.30 21.42
N ILE A 474 11.79 3.79 20.84
CA ILE A 474 11.93 2.39 20.47
C ILE A 474 12.73 1.67 21.55
N VAL A 475 12.18 0.58 22.08
CA VAL A 475 12.87 -0.31 23.03
C VAL A 475 13.07 -1.66 22.37
N PHE A 476 14.29 -1.92 21.92
CA PHE A 476 14.64 -3.17 21.24
C PHE A 476 15.05 -4.23 22.26
N HIS A 477 14.26 -5.30 22.39
CA HIS A 477 14.59 -6.49 23.15
C HIS A 477 15.29 -7.53 22.27
N ALA A 478 16.62 -7.47 22.24
CA ALA A 478 17.47 -8.30 21.38
C ALA A 478 17.89 -9.59 22.09
N GLY A 479 17.59 -10.75 21.50
CA GLY A 479 18.09 -12.00 22.04
C GLY A 479 17.61 -13.24 21.28
N PRO A 480 18.23 -14.41 21.53
CA PRO A 480 17.80 -15.66 20.91
C PRO A 480 16.39 -16.06 21.35
N THR A 481 15.84 -17.11 20.76
CA THR A 481 14.63 -17.75 21.28
C THR A 481 14.88 -18.25 22.71
N ASN A 482 13.83 -18.26 23.55
CA ASN A 482 13.92 -18.67 24.95
C ASN A 482 14.90 -17.82 25.82
N SER A 483 14.92 -16.50 25.60
CA SER A 483 15.76 -15.54 26.35
C SER A 483 14.99 -14.66 27.34
N GLY A 484 13.66 -14.75 27.36
CA GLY A 484 12.81 -13.85 28.17
C GLY A 484 12.54 -12.48 27.53
N LYS A 485 13.08 -12.19 26.34
CA LYS A 485 12.89 -10.90 25.64
C LYS A 485 11.43 -10.46 25.55
N THR A 486 10.55 -11.35 25.08
CA THR A 486 9.12 -11.07 24.92
C THR A 486 8.42 -10.93 26.27
N TYR A 487 8.88 -11.63 27.31
CA TYR A 487 8.25 -11.53 28.63
C TYR A 487 8.33 -10.11 29.18
N HIS A 488 9.49 -9.45 29.10
CA HIS A 488 9.65 -8.08 29.58
C HIS A 488 8.80 -7.07 28.81
N ALA A 489 8.75 -7.18 27.48
CA ALA A 489 7.87 -6.34 26.65
C ALA A 489 6.39 -6.52 27.03
N ILE A 490 5.95 -7.77 27.24
CA ILE A 490 4.57 -8.07 27.64
C ILE A 490 4.26 -7.56 29.05
N GLN A 491 5.20 -7.64 30.01
CA GLN A 491 4.98 -7.04 31.34
C GLN A 491 4.76 -5.52 31.25
N ARG A 492 5.53 -4.83 30.39
CA ARG A 492 5.35 -3.39 30.17
C ARG A 492 4.02 -3.07 29.49
N PHE A 493 3.61 -3.87 28.51
CA PHE A 493 2.30 -3.80 27.87
C PHE A 493 1.14 -3.98 28.88
N LEU A 494 1.22 -4.99 29.76
CA LEU A 494 0.19 -5.24 30.78
C LEU A 494 0.06 -4.09 31.79
N ALA A 495 1.17 -3.41 32.11
CA ALA A 495 1.18 -2.30 33.06
C ALA A 495 0.72 -0.96 32.46
N ALA A 496 0.69 -0.84 31.13
CA ALA A 496 0.30 0.38 30.42
C ALA A 496 -1.21 0.65 30.53
N LYS A 497 -1.64 1.91 30.36
CA LYS A 497 -3.08 2.25 30.31
C LYS A 497 -3.76 1.78 29.03
N SER A 498 -3.02 1.79 27.94
CA SER A 498 -3.45 1.28 26.65
C SER A 498 -2.28 0.67 25.89
N GLY A 499 -2.56 -0.34 25.09
CA GLY A 499 -1.51 -0.91 24.26
C GLY A 499 -1.97 -1.83 23.15
N VAL A 500 -1.06 -2.09 22.22
CA VAL A 500 -1.28 -3.05 21.14
C VAL A 500 -0.14 -4.05 21.04
N TYR A 501 -0.48 -5.34 21.07
CA TYR A 501 0.43 -6.43 20.71
C TYR A 501 0.24 -6.79 19.23
N CYS A 502 1.35 -6.87 18.51
CA CYS A 502 1.42 -7.21 17.09
C CYS A 502 2.22 -8.51 16.91
N GLY A 503 1.51 -9.63 16.74
CA GLY A 503 2.11 -10.95 16.57
C GLY A 503 2.23 -11.38 15.09
N PRO A 504 3.24 -12.21 14.73
CA PRO A 504 3.38 -12.80 13.40
C PRO A 504 2.28 -13.81 13.05
N LEU A 505 1.61 -14.37 14.07
CA LEU A 505 0.72 -15.52 13.97
C LEU A 505 -0.56 -15.32 14.77
N LYS A 506 -1.67 -15.85 14.25
CA LYS A 506 -2.96 -15.94 14.96
C LYS A 506 -2.80 -16.58 16.35
N LEU A 507 -2.04 -17.68 16.45
CA LEU A 507 -1.80 -18.38 17.72
C LEU A 507 -1.19 -17.46 18.79
N LEU A 508 -0.26 -16.57 18.44
CA LEU A 508 0.35 -15.66 19.40
C LEU A 508 -0.59 -14.54 19.81
N ALA A 509 -1.37 -14.01 18.86
CA ALA A 509 -2.41 -13.02 19.19
C ALA A 509 -3.42 -13.60 20.20
N HIS A 510 -3.85 -14.85 20.01
CA HIS A 510 -4.69 -15.56 20.98
C HIS A 510 -3.97 -15.78 22.33
N GLU A 511 -2.72 -16.22 22.32
CA GLU A 511 -1.96 -16.45 23.57
C GLU A 511 -1.84 -15.17 24.42
N ILE A 512 -1.57 -14.02 23.79
CA ILE A 512 -1.50 -12.74 24.50
C ILE A 512 -2.88 -12.25 24.93
N TYR A 513 -3.90 -12.42 24.10
CA TYR A 513 -5.29 -12.13 24.46
C TYR A 513 -5.72 -12.89 25.71
N GLU A 514 -5.51 -14.22 25.76
CA GLU A 514 -5.87 -15.06 26.90
C GLU A 514 -5.09 -14.63 28.15
N LYS A 515 -3.75 -14.50 28.04
CA LYS A 515 -2.90 -14.07 29.17
C LYS A 515 -3.27 -12.71 29.74
N CYS A 516 -3.65 -11.77 28.89
CA CYS A 516 -3.99 -10.41 29.30
C CYS A 516 -5.30 -10.41 30.11
N ASN A 517 -6.32 -11.10 29.58
CA ASN A 517 -7.61 -11.22 30.26
C ASN A 517 -7.52 -12.07 31.55
N ASP A 518 -6.73 -13.15 31.56
CA ASP A 518 -6.45 -13.94 32.76
C ASP A 518 -5.71 -13.12 33.84
N ALA A 519 -4.90 -12.14 33.44
CA ALA A 519 -4.24 -11.19 34.33
C ALA A 519 -5.16 -10.04 34.79
N GLY A 520 -6.44 -10.03 34.39
CA GLY A 520 -7.40 -9.01 34.76
C GLY A 520 -7.28 -7.69 34.00
N VAL A 521 -6.56 -7.68 32.87
CA VAL A 521 -6.41 -6.53 31.98
C VAL A 521 -7.30 -6.73 30.75
N PRO A 522 -8.43 -5.99 30.60
CA PRO A 522 -9.33 -6.15 29.47
C PRO A 522 -8.61 -5.94 28.14
N CYS A 523 -8.59 -6.98 27.31
CA CYS A 523 -7.90 -6.96 26.03
C CYS A 523 -8.77 -7.55 24.94
N ASP A 524 -8.95 -6.81 23.85
CA ASP A 524 -9.66 -7.31 22.66
C ASP A 524 -8.72 -8.16 21.79
N LEU A 525 -9.29 -9.02 20.95
CA LEU A 525 -8.56 -9.81 19.95
C LEU A 525 -8.93 -9.32 18.55
N VAL A 526 -7.93 -9.02 17.71
CA VAL A 526 -8.15 -8.60 16.31
C VAL A 526 -7.20 -9.36 15.38
N THR A 527 -7.76 -10.28 14.60
CA THR A 527 -7.03 -11.04 13.57
C THR A 527 -7.71 -10.88 12.20
N GLY A 528 -7.17 -11.54 11.17
CA GLY A 528 -7.78 -11.56 9.84
C GLY A 528 -9.17 -12.19 9.86
N GLU A 529 -9.35 -13.26 10.62
CA GLU A 529 -10.55 -14.12 10.57
C GLU A 529 -11.37 -14.06 11.86
N GLU A 530 -10.96 -13.27 12.86
CA GLU A 530 -11.62 -13.22 14.17
C GLU A 530 -11.45 -11.87 14.86
N ARG A 531 -12.56 -11.36 15.40
CA ARG A 531 -12.61 -10.18 16.28
C ARG A 531 -13.43 -10.51 17.52
N ILE A 532 -12.81 -10.38 18.69
CA ILE A 532 -13.46 -10.60 19.99
C ILE A 532 -13.31 -9.33 20.81
N PHE A 533 -14.43 -8.78 21.28
CA PHE A 533 -14.47 -7.60 22.15
C PHE A 533 -14.90 -8.03 23.55
N VAL A 534 -14.17 -7.58 24.56
CA VAL A 534 -14.45 -7.96 25.97
C VAL A 534 -15.71 -7.28 26.49
N ASP A 535 -15.96 -6.03 26.06
CA ASP A 535 -17.19 -5.32 26.40
C ASP A 535 -18.35 -5.77 25.48
N SER A 536 -19.44 -6.26 26.10
CA SER A 536 -20.67 -6.65 25.39
C SER A 536 -21.38 -5.47 24.71
N GLY A 537 -21.09 -4.24 25.14
CA GLY A 537 -21.56 -3.00 24.50
C GLY A 537 -20.73 -2.59 23.27
N GLY A 538 -19.68 -3.33 22.91
CA GLY A 538 -18.86 -3.06 21.71
C GLY A 538 -17.89 -1.88 21.83
N ARG A 539 -17.65 -1.37 23.05
CA ARG A 539 -16.59 -0.38 23.29
C ARG A 539 -15.23 -1.07 23.24
N LEU A 540 -14.27 -0.41 22.58
CA LEU A 540 -12.90 -0.90 22.48
C LEU A 540 -12.24 -0.89 23.86
N SER A 541 -11.56 -1.98 24.17
CA SER A 541 -10.70 -2.10 25.35
C SER A 541 -9.46 -1.21 25.22
N GLY A 542 -8.82 -0.88 26.34
CA GLY A 542 -7.54 -0.17 26.34
C GLY A 542 -6.42 -0.98 25.69
N HIS A 543 -6.52 -2.31 25.74
CA HIS A 543 -5.53 -3.23 25.19
C HIS A 543 -6.09 -4.04 24.02
N ILE A 544 -5.24 -4.29 23.02
CA ILE A 544 -5.57 -5.10 21.85
C ILE A 544 -4.43 -6.09 21.58
N ALA A 545 -4.76 -7.36 21.40
CA ALA A 545 -3.86 -8.35 20.85
C ALA A 545 -4.24 -8.61 19.40
N SER A 546 -3.30 -8.44 18.48
CA SER A 546 -3.56 -8.50 17.05
C SER A 546 -2.49 -9.23 16.26
N THR A 547 -2.86 -9.76 15.11
CA THR A 547 -1.89 -10.07 14.05
C THR A 547 -1.36 -8.76 13.48
N ILE A 548 -0.08 -8.70 13.15
CA ILE A 548 0.58 -7.44 12.77
C ILE A 548 -0.07 -6.72 11.58
N GLU A 549 -0.64 -7.44 10.61
CA GLU A 549 -1.36 -6.86 9.47
C GLU A 549 -2.59 -6.05 9.87
N MET A 550 -3.16 -6.34 11.05
CA MET A 550 -4.42 -5.79 11.51
C MET A 550 -4.26 -4.62 12.48
N CYS A 551 -3.02 -4.27 12.85
CA CYS A 551 -2.78 -3.18 13.80
C CYS A 551 -3.25 -1.83 13.24
N SER A 552 -3.81 -0.99 14.11
CA SER A 552 -4.19 0.39 13.76
C SER A 552 -2.97 1.30 13.87
N VAL A 553 -2.71 2.07 12.80
CA VAL A 553 -1.65 3.10 12.76
C VAL A 553 -2.18 4.50 13.07
N THR A 554 -3.45 4.62 13.44
CA THR A 554 -4.11 5.90 13.75
C THR A 554 -4.70 5.93 15.16
N THR A 555 -4.66 4.80 15.88
CA THR A 555 -5.11 4.72 17.27
C THR A 555 -3.94 5.04 18.21
N PRO A 556 -4.10 5.97 19.16
CA PRO A 556 -3.06 6.27 20.14
C PRO A 556 -2.94 5.17 21.20
N TYR A 557 -1.70 4.79 21.51
CA TYR A 557 -1.37 3.81 22.55
C TYR A 557 -0.28 4.35 23.47
N GLU A 558 -0.26 3.91 24.73
CA GLU A 558 0.90 4.15 25.60
C GLU A 558 2.04 3.20 25.21
N VAL A 559 1.74 1.91 25.00
CA VAL A 559 2.73 0.88 24.65
C VAL A 559 2.31 0.07 23.43
N ALA A 560 3.21 -0.09 22.48
CA ALA A 560 3.08 -1.10 21.43
C ALA A 560 4.15 -2.18 21.57
N VAL A 561 3.81 -3.43 21.25
CA VAL A 561 4.76 -4.55 21.18
C VAL A 561 4.73 -5.12 19.77
N ILE A 562 5.87 -5.08 19.08
CA ILE A 562 6.08 -5.73 17.78
C ILE A 562 6.94 -6.98 18.00
N ASP A 563 6.37 -8.16 17.77
CA ASP A 563 7.05 -9.44 17.96
C ASP A 563 7.71 -9.93 16.66
N GLU A 564 8.79 -10.70 16.81
CA GLU A 564 9.61 -11.26 15.73
C GLU A 564 9.98 -10.22 14.64
N ILE A 565 10.56 -9.07 15.02
CA ILE A 565 10.84 -7.94 14.11
C ILE A 565 11.70 -8.31 12.90
N GLN A 566 12.52 -9.35 12.97
CA GLN A 566 13.31 -9.78 11.83
C GLN A 566 12.47 -10.23 10.62
N MET A 567 11.17 -10.48 10.81
CA MET A 567 10.21 -10.71 9.72
C MET A 567 10.00 -9.47 8.84
N ILE A 568 10.55 -8.30 9.20
CA ILE A 568 10.57 -7.10 8.35
C ILE A 568 11.26 -7.33 6.99
N LYS A 569 12.18 -8.30 6.91
CA LYS A 569 12.84 -8.73 5.67
C LYS A 569 12.09 -9.82 4.90
N ASP A 570 10.94 -10.29 5.41
CA ASP A 570 10.19 -11.36 4.76
C ASP A 570 9.75 -10.90 3.35
N PRO A 571 10.06 -11.67 2.29
CA PRO A 571 9.77 -11.25 0.93
C PRO A 571 8.30 -10.95 0.65
N ALA A 572 7.36 -11.60 1.35
CA ALA A 572 5.92 -11.44 1.08
C ALA A 572 5.20 -10.58 2.14
N ARG A 573 5.57 -10.73 3.42
CA ARG A 573 4.89 -10.12 4.57
C ARG A 573 5.65 -8.98 5.23
N GLY A 574 6.90 -8.71 4.85
CA GLY A 574 7.76 -7.72 5.51
C GLY A 574 7.14 -6.33 5.61
N TRP A 575 6.31 -5.94 4.64
CA TRP A 575 5.56 -4.69 4.63
C TRP A 575 4.71 -4.45 5.88
N ALA A 576 4.20 -5.50 6.53
CA ALA A 576 3.37 -5.36 7.72
C ALA A 576 4.19 -4.92 8.94
N TRP A 577 5.42 -5.43 9.07
CA TRP A 577 6.37 -4.99 10.10
C TRP A 577 6.86 -3.57 9.85
N THR A 578 7.18 -3.23 8.61
CA THR A 578 7.57 -1.87 8.23
C THR A 578 6.46 -0.88 8.55
N ARG A 579 5.21 -1.21 8.21
CA ARG A 579 4.02 -0.41 8.53
C ARG A 579 3.84 -0.24 10.04
N ALA A 580 3.96 -1.31 10.82
CA ALA A 580 3.80 -1.24 12.27
C ALA A 580 4.91 -0.38 12.91
N LEU A 581 6.18 -0.64 12.56
CA LEU A 581 7.32 0.08 13.12
C LEU A 581 7.28 1.58 12.80
N LEU A 582 7.00 1.94 11.54
CA LEU A 582 6.93 3.34 11.13
C LEU A 582 5.62 4.03 11.52
N GLY A 583 4.51 3.29 11.64
CA GLY A 583 3.17 3.87 11.71
C GLY A 583 2.43 3.76 13.04
N LEU A 584 2.84 2.90 13.97
CA LEU A 584 2.15 2.81 15.26
C LEU A 584 2.26 4.12 16.05
N CYS A 585 1.11 4.67 16.46
CA CYS A 585 1.01 5.86 17.28
C CYS A 585 1.16 5.49 18.76
N ALA A 586 2.36 5.07 19.18
CA ALA A 586 2.65 4.68 20.56
C ALA A 586 3.80 5.49 21.16
N GLU A 587 3.70 5.83 22.45
CA GLU A 587 4.77 6.53 23.19
C GLU A 587 6.03 5.65 23.29
N GLU A 588 5.85 4.38 23.66
CA GLU A 588 6.91 3.35 23.66
C GLU A 588 6.58 2.21 22.71
N ILE A 589 7.49 1.91 21.78
CA ILE A 589 7.40 0.77 20.85
C ILE A 589 8.45 -0.25 21.24
N HIS A 590 7.99 -1.32 21.87
CA HIS A 590 8.81 -2.46 22.25
C HIS A 590 8.93 -3.44 21.10
N VAL A 591 10.16 -3.68 20.66
CA VAL A 591 10.44 -4.50 19.49
C VAL A 591 11.19 -5.74 19.96
N CYS A 592 10.65 -6.94 19.69
CA CYS A 592 11.26 -8.20 20.11
C CYS A 592 11.82 -8.94 18.90
N GLY A 593 13.09 -9.36 18.93
CA GLY A 593 13.67 -10.14 17.83
C GLY A 593 15.10 -10.61 18.04
N GLU A 594 15.68 -11.14 16.96
CA GLU A 594 17.10 -11.50 16.90
C GLU A 594 18.01 -10.27 16.83
N ALA A 595 19.25 -10.41 17.32
CA ALA A 595 20.22 -9.31 17.35
C ALA A 595 20.61 -8.81 15.95
N ALA A 596 20.46 -9.64 14.91
CA ALA A 596 20.78 -9.29 13.52
C ALA A 596 19.91 -8.14 12.96
N ALA A 597 18.79 -7.82 13.61
CA ALA A 597 17.90 -6.73 13.22
C ALA A 597 18.20 -5.40 13.93
N VAL A 598 19.08 -5.38 14.95
CA VAL A 598 19.32 -4.20 15.79
C VAL A 598 19.92 -3.04 15.00
N ASP A 599 20.99 -3.30 14.25
CA ASP A 599 21.70 -2.26 13.50
C ASP A 599 20.78 -1.64 12.44
N PHE A 600 20.07 -2.49 11.69
CA PHE A 600 19.11 -2.07 10.68
C PHE A 600 17.96 -1.25 11.25
N VAL A 601 17.34 -1.71 12.36
CA VAL A 601 16.26 -0.93 13.00
C VAL A 601 16.80 0.39 13.52
N THR A 602 18.02 0.42 14.06
CA THR A 602 18.65 1.67 14.53
C THR A 602 18.86 2.65 13.38
N GLU A 603 19.36 2.18 12.23
CA GLU A 603 19.51 3.00 11.01
C GLU A 603 18.16 3.48 10.49
N LEU A 604 17.14 2.62 10.47
CA LEU A 604 15.79 2.98 10.06
C LEU A 604 15.19 4.07 10.95
N MET A 605 15.36 3.97 12.27
CA MET A 605 14.87 4.97 13.24
C MET A 605 15.69 6.27 13.22
N TYR A 606 16.93 6.23 12.76
CA TYR A 606 17.69 7.45 12.49
C TYR A 606 16.99 8.32 11.43
N THR A 607 16.34 7.71 10.44
CA THR A 607 15.57 8.45 9.40
C THR A 607 14.32 9.15 9.95
N THR A 608 13.75 8.62 11.05
CA THR A 608 12.57 9.20 11.73
C THR A 608 12.95 10.15 12.86
N GLY A 609 14.21 10.13 13.32
CA GLY A 609 14.69 10.92 14.46
C GLY A 609 14.22 10.35 15.80
N GLU A 610 13.97 9.04 15.88
CA GLU A 610 13.45 8.36 17.07
C GLU A 610 14.57 7.69 17.87
N GLU A 611 14.50 7.76 19.20
CA GLU A 611 15.47 7.15 20.09
C GLU A 611 15.33 5.62 20.09
N VAL A 612 16.46 4.90 20.01
CA VAL A 612 16.50 3.44 20.11
C VAL A 612 17.31 3.02 21.34
N GLU A 613 16.63 2.38 22.31
CA GLU A 613 17.25 1.75 23.47
C GLU A 613 17.33 0.24 23.26
N VAL A 614 18.53 -0.34 23.37
CA VAL A 614 18.74 -1.79 23.12
C VAL A 614 18.94 -2.54 24.44
N HIS A 615 18.07 -3.50 24.71
CA HIS A 615 18.15 -4.45 25.83
C HIS A 615 18.58 -5.82 25.32
N ASN A 616 19.74 -6.28 25.78
CA ASN A 616 20.32 -7.56 25.36
C ASN A 616 19.94 -8.69 26.33
N TYR A 617 19.36 -9.76 25.79
CA TYR A 617 18.93 -10.94 26.52
C TYR A 617 19.74 -12.17 26.10
N LYS A 618 20.21 -12.92 27.10
CA LYS A 618 20.83 -14.23 26.89
C LYS A 618 19.78 -15.33 27.04
N ARG A 619 20.07 -16.49 26.46
CA ARG A 619 19.20 -17.66 26.59
C ARG A 619 19.07 -18.05 28.07
N LEU A 620 17.85 -18.34 28.52
CA LEU A 620 17.56 -18.65 29.94
C LEU A 620 18.13 -20.01 30.38
N THR A 621 18.20 -20.94 29.44
CA THR A 621 18.76 -22.28 29.60
C THR A 621 19.72 -22.54 28.44
N PRO A 622 20.82 -23.29 28.61
CA PRO A 622 21.69 -23.64 27.49
C PRO A 622 21.11 -24.79 26.65
N PHE A 623 21.60 -24.95 25.43
CA PHE A 623 21.44 -26.19 24.67
C PHE A 623 22.78 -26.59 24.06
N SER A 624 22.99 -27.88 23.85
CA SER A 624 24.20 -28.43 23.24
C SER A 624 23.88 -29.22 21.99
N VAL A 625 24.73 -29.10 20.96
CA VAL A 625 24.68 -29.99 19.79
C VAL A 625 25.34 -31.31 20.15
N SER A 626 24.63 -32.42 19.94
CA SER A 626 25.12 -33.77 20.21
C SER A 626 26.34 -34.11 19.36
N ASN A 627 27.17 -35.04 19.85
CA ASN A 627 28.27 -35.64 19.07
C ASN A 627 27.82 -36.86 18.26
N HIS A 628 26.60 -37.35 18.48
CA HIS A 628 26.03 -38.50 17.81
C HIS A 628 24.67 -38.16 17.20
N ALA A 629 24.46 -38.59 15.96
CA ALA A 629 23.15 -38.60 15.32
C ALA A 629 22.25 -39.65 15.99
N VAL A 630 20.94 -39.57 15.72
CA VAL A 630 19.98 -40.55 16.24
C VAL A 630 20.12 -41.89 15.53
N GLU A 631 20.41 -41.86 14.23
CA GLU A 631 20.64 -43.00 13.31
C GLU A 631 19.43 -43.93 13.10
N SER A 632 18.78 -44.37 14.18
CA SER A 632 17.57 -45.21 14.16
C SER A 632 16.50 -44.63 15.07
N LEU A 633 15.23 -44.76 14.65
CA LEU A 633 14.06 -44.44 15.46
C LEU A 633 13.96 -45.27 16.75
N ASP A 634 14.70 -46.39 16.85
CA ASP A 634 14.77 -47.19 18.07
C ASP A 634 15.49 -46.43 19.22
N ASN A 635 16.26 -45.39 18.88
CA ASN A 635 16.97 -44.53 19.82
C ASN A 635 16.15 -43.32 20.29
N LEU A 636 14.86 -43.28 19.95
CA LEU A 636 13.96 -42.22 20.40
C LEU A 636 13.71 -42.29 21.91
N LYS A 637 13.62 -41.10 22.51
CA LYS A 637 13.46 -40.90 23.96
C LYS A 637 12.30 -39.95 24.23
N PRO A 638 11.65 -40.05 25.41
CA PRO A 638 10.65 -39.07 25.83
C PRO A 638 11.18 -37.64 25.77
N GLY A 639 10.41 -36.75 25.13
CA GLY A 639 10.77 -35.35 24.88
C GLY A 639 11.49 -35.11 23.56
N ASP A 640 11.68 -36.13 22.72
CA ASP A 640 12.23 -35.97 21.37
C ASP A 640 11.22 -35.32 20.43
N CYS A 641 11.69 -34.36 19.64
CA CYS A 641 10.95 -33.75 18.54
C CYS A 641 11.72 -33.93 17.23
N ILE A 642 11.13 -34.66 16.29
CA ILE A 642 11.65 -34.85 14.94
C ILE A 642 11.08 -33.76 14.04
N VAL A 643 11.96 -32.96 13.44
CA VAL A 643 11.59 -31.85 12.57
C VAL A 643 11.75 -32.26 11.11
N CYS A 644 10.64 -32.17 10.37
CA CYS A 644 10.54 -32.54 8.97
C CYS A 644 10.20 -31.30 8.11
N PHE A 645 10.70 -31.25 6.87
CA PHE A 645 10.41 -30.15 5.93
C PHE A 645 9.36 -30.50 4.86
N SER A 646 8.77 -31.69 4.94
CA SER A 646 7.67 -32.12 4.08
C SER A 646 6.58 -32.87 4.85
N LYS A 647 5.31 -32.75 4.41
CA LYS A 647 4.20 -33.53 4.99
C LYS A 647 4.37 -35.04 4.78
N ASN A 648 4.99 -35.44 3.67
CA ASN A 648 5.25 -36.85 3.40
C ASN A 648 6.19 -37.47 4.46
N ASP A 649 7.22 -36.72 4.87
CA ASP A 649 8.11 -37.16 5.95
C ASP A 649 7.37 -37.24 7.29
N ILE A 650 6.46 -36.29 7.59
CA ILE A 650 5.61 -36.36 8.78
C ILE A 650 4.83 -37.68 8.80
N TYR A 651 4.18 -38.04 7.69
CA TYR A 651 3.40 -39.28 7.59
C TYR A 651 4.29 -40.52 7.68
N SER A 652 5.42 -40.53 6.97
CA SER A 652 6.37 -41.65 7.00
C SER A 652 6.93 -41.90 8.39
N ILE A 653 7.44 -40.86 9.05
CA ILE A 653 8.07 -40.96 10.38
C ILE A 653 7.03 -41.31 11.45
N SER A 654 5.87 -40.66 11.47
CA SER A 654 4.81 -40.96 12.45
C SER A 654 4.35 -42.43 12.35
N ARG A 655 4.24 -42.97 11.13
CA ARG A 655 3.94 -44.38 10.92
C ARG A 655 5.05 -45.31 11.41
N GLN A 656 6.31 -44.98 11.12
CA GLN A 656 7.43 -45.80 11.55
C GLN A 656 7.58 -45.86 13.09
N ILE A 657 7.21 -44.79 13.79
CA ILE A 657 7.17 -44.74 15.26
C ILE A 657 6.03 -45.63 15.79
N GLU A 658 4.85 -45.58 15.17
CA GLU A 658 3.71 -46.39 15.59
C GLU A 658 3.94 -47.90 15.38
N VAL A 659 4.58 -48.29 14.28
CA VAL A 659 4.95 -49.71 14.02
C VAL A 659 5.88 -50.25 15.12
N ARG A 660 6.63 -49.39 15.80
CA ARG A 660 7.49 -49.72 16.95
C ARG A 660 6.74 -49.70 18.29
N GLY A 661 5.43 -49.50 18.28
CA GLY A 661 4.58 -49.48 19.48
C GLY A 661 4.68 -48.19 20.30
N GLN A 662 5.22 -47.10 19.74
CA GLN A 662 5.29 -45.80 20.38
C GLN A 662 4.21 -44.85 19.84
N GLU A 663 3.67 -43.98 20.71
CA GLU A 663 2.76 -42.91 20.28
C GLU A 663 3.52 -41.61 20.00
N CYS A 664 3.11 -40.90 18.95
CA CYS A 664 3.63 -39.56 18.64
C CYS A 664 2.50 -38.54 18.42
N ALA A 665 2.79 -37.29 18.78
CA ALA A 665 1.98 -36.13 18.43
C ALA A 665 2.45 -35.57 17.09
N VAL A 666 1.55 -34.97 16.32
CA VAL A 666 1.85 -34.45 14.98
C VAL A 666 1.47 -32.99 14.85
N ILE A 667 2.42 -32.13 14.42
CA ILE A 667 2.18 -30.69 14.23
C ILE A 667 2.75 -30.22 12.89
N TYR A 668 1.91 -29.73 11.99
CA TYR A 668 2.33 -29.07 10.75
C TYR A 668 1.52 -27.81 10.46
N GLY A 669 2.04 -26.97 9.56
CA GLY A 669 1.55 -25.61 9.33
C GLY A 669 0.06 -25.45 9.02
N SER A 670 -0.53 -26.34 8.22
CA SER A 670 -1.95 -26.25 7.81
C SER A 670 -2.95 -26.84 8.81
N LEU A 671 -2.50 -27.35 9.96
CA LEU A 671 -3.44 -27.81 10.98
C LEU A 671 -4.23 -26.62 11.55
N PRO A 672 -5.54 -26.80 11.80
CA PRO A 672 -6.33 -25.83 12.54
C PRO A 672 -5.72 -25.46 13.91
N PRO A 673 -5.95 -24.24 14.42
CA PRO A 673 -5.41 -23.79 15.69
C PRO A 673 -5.77 -24.70 16.88
N GLY A 674 -7.04 -25.14 16.99
CA GLY A 674 -7.49 -26.00 18.09
C GLY A 674 -6.79 -27.35 18.06
N THR A 675 -6.68 -27.97 16.88
CA THR A 675 -5.92 -29.21 16.67
C THR A 675 -4.44 -29.05 17.05
N LYS A 676 -3.77 -27.96 16.66
CA LYS A 676 -2.35 -27.71 17.04
C LYS A 676 -2.18 -27.62 18.55
N LEU A 677 -3.05 -26.86 19.23
CA LEU A 677 -3.02 -26.72 20.69
C LEU A 677 -3.29 -28.06 21.39
N ALA A 678 -4.22 -28.87 20.88
CA ALA A 678 -4.49 -30.18 21.44
C ALA A 678 -3.30 -31.15 21.30
N GLN A 679 -2.63 -31.17 20.14
CA GLN A 679 -1.43 -31.99 19.93
C GLN A 679 -0.26 -31.52 20.81
N ALA A 680 -0.07 -30.20 20.94
CA ALA A 680 0.91 -29.62 21.85
C ALA A 680 0.62 -29.97 23.31
N LYS A 681 -0.64 -29.87 23.74
CA LYS A 681 -1.07 -30.24 25.10
C LYS A 681 -0.80 -31.71 25.38
N LYS A 682 -1.15 -32.61 24.44
CA LYS A 682 -0.89 -34.05 24.56
C LYS A 682 0.61 -34.35 24.76
N PHE A 683 1.47 -33.72 23.96
CA PHE A 683 2.92 -33.88 24.07
C PHE A 683 3.51 -33.30 25.37
N ASN A 684 2.98 -32.16 25.82
CA ASN A 684 3.48 -31.45 27.00
C ASN A 684 3.03 -32.07 28.33
N ASP A 685 1.86 -32.71 28.35
CA ASP A 685 1.30 -33.33 29.55
C ASP A 685 2.25 -34.40 30.07
N PRO A 686 2.81 -34.30 31.30
CA PRO A 686 3.72 -35.29 31.87
C PRO A 686 3.10 -36.68 32.06
N ASP A 687 1.77 -36.78 32.20
CA ASP A 687 1.06 -38.03 32.48
C ASP A 687 0.61 -38.76 31.21
N ASP A 688 0.59 -38.09 30.05
CA ASP A 688 0.21 -38.71 28.77
C ASP A 688 1.38 -39.58 28.21
N PRO A 689 1.13 -40.82 27.74
CA PRO A 689 2.18 -41.69 27.18
C PRO A 689 2.81 -41.15 25.88
N CYS A 690 2.19 -40.19 25.21
CA CYS A 690 2.64 -39.63 23.93
C CYS A 690 3.77 -38.61 24.13
N LYS A 691 5.01 -39.10 24.16
CA LYS A 691 6.21 -38.29 24.45
C LYS A 691 7.12 -37.99 23.27
N ILE A 692 6.70 -38.33 22.06
CA ILE A 692 7.43 -38.04 20.83
C ILE A 692 6.61 -37.04 20.00
N LEU A 693 7.26 -36.01 19.47
CA LEU A 693 6.63 -35.05 18.58
C LEU A 693 7.23 -35.16 17.18
N VAL A 694 6.39 -35.28 16.16
CA VAL A 694 6.79 -35.19 14.75
C VAL A 694 6.20 -33.91 14.18
N ALA A 695 7.05 -32.96 13.81
CA ALA A 695 6.58 -31.63 13.44
C ALA A 695 7.33 -31.01 12.27
N THR A 696 6.74 -29.98 11.66
CA THR A 696 7.46 -29.14 10.69
C THR A 696 8.09 -27.93 11.36
N ASP A 697 8.78 -27.10 10.58
CA ASP A 697 9.28 -25.78 10.98
C ASP A 697 8.21 -24.83 11.59
N ALA A 698 6.92 -25.17 11.48
CA ALA A 698 5.81 -24.49 12.15
C ALA A 698 5.97 -24.40 13.68
N ILE A 699 6.76 -25.27 14.32
CA ILE A 699 7.04 -25.18 15.76
C ILE A 699 8.07 -24.09 16.11
N GLY A 700 8.72 -23.51 15.10
CA GLY A 700 9.72 -22.46 15.23
C GLY A 700 9.18 -21.20 15.91
N MET A 701 7.86 -21.00 15.93
CA MET A 701 7.13 -19.91 16.59
C MET A 701 5.70 -20.31 16.97
N GLY A 702 5.07 -19.55 17.88
CA GLY A 702 3.63 -19.65 18.14
C GLY A 702 3.11 -20.81 18.99
N LEU A 703 3.95 -21.74 19.45
CA LEU A 703 3.54 -22.80 20.39
C LEU A 703 4.50 -22.91 21.58
N ASN A 704 3.93 -23.11 22.77
CA ASN A 704 4.67 -23.50 23.96
C ASN A 704 4.82 -25.03 23.99
N LEU A 705 6.03 -25.52 23.77
CA LEU A 705 6.35 -26.95 23.67
C LEU A 705 7.49 -27.31 24.63
N SER A 706 7.31 -28.39 25.38
CA SER A 706 8.27 -28.95 26.33
C SER A 706 9.17 -29.97 25.63
N ILE A 707 10.03 -29.51 24.72
CA ILE A 707 10.93 -30.37 23.94
C ILE A 707 12.24 -30.54 24.70
N ARG A 708 12.73 -31.77 24.84
CA ARG A 708 14.07 -32.06 25.37
C ARG A 708 15.12 -32.01 24.28
N ARG A 709 14.88 -32.71 23.17
CA ARG A 709 15.85 -32.90 22.09
C ARG A 709 15.22 -32.64 20.73
N ILE A 710 15.81 -31.73 19.97
CA ILE A 710 15.45 -31.48 18.56
C ILE A 710 16.26 -32.41 17.67
N ILE A 711 15.59 -33.09 16.75
CA ILE A 711 16.18 -34.01 15.77
C ILE A 711 15.79 -33.51 14.38
N PHE A 712 16.74 -32.96 13.63
CA PHE A 712 16.50 -32.61 12.24
C PHE A 712 16.46 -33.89 11.40
N ASN A 713 15.31 -34.20 10.78
CA ASN A 713 15.16 -35.37 9.91
C ASN A 713 15.99 -35.24 8.62
N SER A 714 16.09 -34.02 8.11
CA SER A 714 16.94 -33.57 7.02
C SER A 714 17.33 -32.11 7.29
N LEU A 715 18.33 -31.58 6.60
CA LEU A 715 18.68 -30.15 6.61
C LEU A 715 18.27 -29.44 5.31
N VAL A 716 17.56 -30.13 4.43
CA VAL A 716 17.16 -29.65 3.12
C VAL A 716 15.66 -29.36 3.12
N LYS A 717 15.29 -28.17 2.63
CA LYS A 717 13.92 -27.73 2.48
C LYS A 717 13.59 -27.60 0.99
N PRO A 718 12.48 -28.19 0.51
CA PRO A 718 11.98 -27.93 -0.84
C PRO A 718 11.56 -26.46 -0.95
N SER A 719 12.26 -25.70 -1.76
CA SER A 719 11.92 -24.33 -2.15
C SER A 719 11.40 -24.32 -3.58
N VAL A 720 10.82 -23.19 -3.98
CA VAL A 720 10.48 -22.92 -5.37
C VAL A 720 11.25 -21.67 -5.75
N ASN A 721 12.13 -21.78 -6.74
CA ASN A 721 12.93 -20.64 -7.19
C ASN A 721 12.07 -19.62 -7.94
N GLU A 722 12.65 -18.46 -8.27
CA GLU A 722 11.97 -17.38 -9.01
C GLU A 722 11.41 -17.81 -10.38
N LYS A 723 11.89 -18.93 -10.93
CA LYS A 723 11.44 -19.53 -12.19
C LYS A 723 10.30 -20.53 -12.01
N GLY A 724 9.84 -20.77 -10.78
CA GLY A 724 8.80 -21.75 -10.46
C GLY A 724 9.31 -23.20 -10.41
N GLU A 725 10.62 -23.42 -10.47
CA GLU A 725 11.23 -24.75 -10.40
C GLU A 725 11.46 -25.16 -8.94
N ARG A 726 11.35 -26.46 -8.64
CA ARG A 726 11.60 -26.97 -7.29
C ARG A 726 13.11 -27.04 -7.05
N GLU A 727 13.59 -26.27 -6.09
CA GLU A 727 14.95 -26.35 -5.58
C GLU A 727 14.97 -27.00 -4.19
N LEU A 728 16.13 -27.53 -3.84
CA LEU A 728 16.39 -28.20 -2.58
C LEU A 728 17.46 -27.39 -1.86
N ASP A 729 17.02 -26.45 -1.04
CA ASP A 729 17.91 -25.54 -0.35
C ASP A 729 18.23 -26.03 1.06
N THR A 730 19.49 -25.88 1.47
CA THR A 730 19.86 -26.06 2.87
C THR A 730 19.21 -24.99 3.73
N ILE A 731 18.71 -25.36 4.92
CA ILE A 731 18.11 -24.40 5.84
C ILE A 731 19.09 -23.30 6.26
N SER A 732 18.60 -22.08 6.40
CA SER A 732 19.39 -20.94 6.87
C SER A 732 19.78 -21.06 8.34
N THR A 733 20.83 -20.36 8.76
CA THR A 733 21.27 -20.28 10.16
C THR A 733 20.16 -19.75 11.09
N SER A 734 19.42 -18.72 10.67
CA SER A 734 18.31 -18.17 11.48
C SER A 734 17.19 -19.21 11.69
N GLN A 735 16.78 -19.92 10.63
CA GLN A 735 15.79 -21.01 10.73
C GLN A 735 16.29 -22.15 11.65
N ALA A 736 17.54 -22.58 11.48
CA ALA A 736 18.13 -23.63 12.29
C ALA A 736 18.17 -23.23 13.78
N LEU A 737 18.60 -22.00 14.10
CA LEU A 737 18.64 -21.48 15.47
C LEU A 737 17.23 -21.31 16.07
N GLN A 738 16.25 -20.86 15.27
CA GLN A 738 14.88 -20.70 15.72
C GLN A 738 14.24 -22.05 16.11
N ILE A 739 14.48 -23.10 15.31
CA ILE A 739 14.02 -24.47 15.59
C ILE A 739 14.81 -25.09 16.73
N ALA A 740 16.15 -25.08 16.68
CA ALA A 740 17.04 -25.63 17.70
C ALA A 740 16.77 -25.04 19.09
N GLY A 741 16.54 -23.73 19.15
CA GLY A 741 16.27 -23.01 20.39
C GLY A 741 14.95 -23.38 21.08
N ARG A 742 14.10 -24.21 20.46
CA ARG A 742 12.90 -24.80 21.08
C ARG A 742 13.24 -25.92 22.09
N ALA A 743 14.43 -26.50 22.05
CA ALA A 743 14.86 -27.53 23.00
C ALA A 743 15.18 -26.95 24.38
N GLY A 744 14.58 -27.47 25.46
CA GLY A 744 14.88 -27.07 26.83
C GLY A 744 14.37 -25.66 27.17
N ARG A 745 13.15 -25.27 26.76
CA ARG A 745 12.57 -23.97 27.12
C ARG A 745 12.47 -23.81 28.64
N PHE A 746 12.62 -22.58 29.15
CA PHE A 746 12.56 -22.28 30.59
C PHE A 746 11.24 -22.70 31.25
N SER A 747 10.14 -22.54 30.51
CA SER A 747 8.78 -22.96 30.91
C SER A 747 8.58 -24.48 30.91
N SER A 748 9.54 -25.26 30.44
CA SER A 748 9.44 -26.71 30.36
C SER A 748 10.06 -27.42 31.57
N VAL A 749 9.74 -28.70 31.70
CA VAL A 749 10.36 -29.60 32.70
C VAL A 749 11.84 -29.87 32.41
N PHE A 750 12.30 -29.65 31.17
CA PHE A 750 13.66 -29.91 30.73
C PHE A 750 14.54 -28.66 30.91
N LYS A 751 15.53 -28.75 31.80
CA LYS A 751 16.45 -27.64 32.13
C LYS A 751 17.56 -27.42 31.11
N GLU A 752 17.86 -28.43 30.30
CA GLU A 752 18.85 -28.38 29.22
C GLU A 752 18.24 -28.92 27.93
N GLY A 753 18.63 -28.30 26.81
CA GLY A 753 18.21 -28.73 25.47
C GLY A 753 19.32 -29.51 24.75
N GLU A 754 18.93 -30.50 23.97
CA GLU A 754 19.84 -31.21 23.06
C GLU A 754 19.41 -30.99 21.60
N VAL A 755 20.36 -30.93 20.68
CA VAL A 755 20.08 -30.79 19.23
C VAL A 755 20.94 -31.76 18.45
N THR A 756 20.34 -32.49 17.51
CA THR A 756 21.04 -33.46 16.66
C THR A 756 20.31 -33.66 15.33
N THR A 757 20.83 -34.57 14.49
CA THR A 757 20.26 -34.97 13.20
C THR A 757 19.82 -36.43 13.24
N MET A 758 18.95 -36.82 12.31
CA MET A 758 18.60 -38.22 12.09
C MET A 758 19.78 -38.97 11.48
N GLN A 759 20.34 -38.44 10.39
CA GLN A 759 21.46 -39.03 9.67
C GLN A 759 22.81 -38.53 10.18
N ARG A 760 23.81 -39.41 10.21
CA ARG A 760 25.18 -39.09 10.67
C ARG A 760 25.87 -38.06 9.79
N ASP A 761 25.66 -38.14 8.48
CA ASP A 761 26.30 -37.26 7.50
C ASP A 761 25.82 -35.80 7.58
N ASP A 762 24.61 -35.59 8.11
CA ASP A 762 24.03 -34.25 8.31
C ASP A 762 24.60 -33.54 9.57
N LEU A 763 25.13 -34.28 10.54
CA LEU A 763 25.52 -33.71 11.83
C LEU A 763 26.67 -32.68 11.73
N PRO A 764 27.74 -32.89 10.93
CA PRO A 764 28.76 -31.88 10.69
C PRO A 764 28.19 -30.61 10.05
N VAL A 765 27.27 -30.77 9.09
CA VAL A 765 26.61 -29.65 8.40
C VAL A 765 25.75 -28.85 9.37
N LEU A 766 25.00 -29.50 10.25
CA LEU A 766 24.23 -28.80 11.30
C LEU A 766 25.14 -28.01 12.24
N LYS A 767 26.28 -28.59 12.66
CA LYS A 767 27.26 -27.89 13.51
C LYS A 767 27.84 -26.66 12.80
N GLU A 768 28.11 -26.77 11.51
CA GLU A 768 28.54 -25.64 10.69
C GLU A 768 27.47 -24.55 10.63
N ILE A 769 26.22 -24.91 10.30
CA ILE A 769 25.10 -23.97 10.19
C ILE A 769 24.86 -23.21 11.51
N LEU A 770 24.81 -23.93 12.64
CA LEU A 770 24.59 -23.34 13.96
C LEU A 770 25.79 -22.54 14.48
N GLY A 771 27.00 -22.79 13.95
CA GLY A 771 28.22 -22.06 14.29
C GLY A 771 28.45 -20.79 13.47
N LYS A 772 27.75 -20.63 12.33
CA LYS A 772 27.81 -19.42 11.50
C LYS A 772 27.13 -18.25 12.21
N PRO A 773 27.65 -17.01 12.08
CA PRO A 773 26.90 -15.82 12.48
C PRO A 773 25.65 -15.67 11.61
N VAL A 774 24.61 -15.03 12.15
CA VAL A 774 23.41 -14.69 11.38
C VAL A 774 23.71 -13.45 10.55
N ASP A 775 23.42 -13.51 9.25
CA ASP A 775 23.59 -12.37 8.36
C ASP A 775 22.72 -11.18 8.83
N PRO A 776 23.28 -9.96 8.89
CA PRO A 776 22.52 -8.76 9.23
C PRO A 776 21.33 -8.55 8.30
N ILE A 777 20.31 -7.88 8.80
CA ILE A 777 19.21 -7.40 7.96
C ILE A 777 19.67 -6.11 7.28
N GLU A 778 19.38 -5.96 5.98
CA GLU A 778 19.80 -4.78 5.22
C GLU A 778 18.62 -3.99 4.66
N THR A 779 17.46 -4.62 4.48
CA THR A 779 16.30 -4.00 3.85
C THR A 779 14.97 -4.40 4.50
N ALA A 780 13.99 -3.50 4.42
CA ALA A 780 12.62 -3.66 4.90
C ALA A 780 11.61 -3.76 3.74
N GLY A 781 10.63 -4.65 3.87
CA GLY A 781 9.59 -4.81 2.85
C GLY A 781 8.62 -3.64 2.78
N LEU A 782 8.16 -3.30 1.57
CA LEU A 782 7.08 -2.35 1.28
C LEU A 782 6.08 -3.00 0.33
N HIS A 783 4.81 -2.56 0.36
CA HIS A 783 3.77 -3.10 -0.50
C HIS A 783 2.91 -1.97 -1.08
N PRO A 784 2.47 -2.05 -2.36
CA PRO A 784 1.61 -1.03 -2.95
C PRO A 784 0.29 -0.91 -2.18
N THR A 785 -0.13 0.32 -1.87
CA THR A 785 -1.42 0.53 -1.22
C THR A 785 -2.57 0.39 -2.22
N ALA A 786 -3.76 0.10 -1.70
CA ALA A 786 -4.95 0.01 -2.55
C ALA A 786 -5.25 1.34 -3.26
N GLU A 787 -5.00 2.47 -2.60
CA GLU A 787 -5.18 3.81 -3.15
C GLU A 787 -4.18 4.09 -4.29
N GLN A 788 -2.92 3.65 -4.17
CA GLN A 788 -1.94 3.79 -5.23
C GLN A 788 -2.33 3.00 -6.48
N ILE A 789 -2.77 1.75 -6.30
CA ILE A 789 -3.22 0.91 -7.41
C ILE A 789 -4.51 1.45 -8.04
N GLU A 790 -5.39 2.04 -7.24
CA GLU A 790 -6.57 2.76 -7.74
C GLU A 790 -6.21 3.96 -8.60
N MET A 791 -5.24 4.77 -8.18
CA MET A 791 -4.71 5.88 -8.98
C MET A 791 -4.07 5.39 -10.29
N PHE A 792 -3.35 4.25 -10.27
CA PHE A 792 -2.83 3.62 -11.49
C PHE A 792 -3.95 3.22 -12.46
N SER A 793 -5.05 2.65 -11.94
CA SER A 793 -6.18 2.21 -12.76
C SER A 793 -6.89 3.36 -13.50
N TYR A 794 -6.92 4.57 -12.92
CA TYR A 794 -7.51 5.73 -13.61
C TYR A 794 -6.69 6.15 -14.82
N HIS A 795 -5.36 6.01 -14.74
CA HIS A 795 -4.46 6.29 -15.86
C HIS A 795 -4.48 5.17 -16.91
N LEU A 796 -4.67 3.92 -16.46
CA LEU A 796 -4.64 2.70 -17.30
C LEU A 796 -5.91 1.86 -17.13
N PRO A 797 -7.09 2.36 -17.54
CA PRO A 797 -8.38 1.72 -17.24
C PRO A 797 -8.60 0.39 -17.95
N GLN A 798 -7.83 0.11 -19.00
CA GLN A 798 -7.91 -1.13 -19.78
C GLN A 798 -6.91 -2.20 -19.32
N ALA A 799 -5.98 -1.86 -18.42
CA ALA A 799 -5.03 -2.83 -17.89
C ALA A 799 -5.70 -3.72 -16.84
N THR A 800 -5.32 -5.00 -16.82
CA THR A 800 -5.79 -5.93 -15.78
C THR A 800 -5.13 -5.60 -14.45
N LEU A 801 -5.75 -5.97 -13.32
CA LEU A 801 -5.16 -5.73 -12.00
C LEU A 801 -3.77 -6.38 -11.86
N SER A 802 -3.59 -7.60 -12.39
CA SER A 802 -2.28 -8.28 -12.40
C SER A 802 -1.23 -7.47 -13.17
N ASN A 803 -1.60 -6.95 -14.36
CA ASN A 803 -0.72 -6.12 -15.16
C ASN A 803 -0.42 -4.76 -14.51
N LEU A 804 -1.41 -4.13 -13.86
CA LEU A 804 -1.21 -2.89 -13.10
C LEU A 804 -0.17 -3.06 -11.99
N ILE A 805 -0.19 -4.20 -11.29
CA ILE A 805 0.80 -4.53 -10.26
C ILE A 805 2.19 -4.66 -10.87
N ASP A 806 2.35 -5.39 -11.98
CA ASP A 806 3.66 -5.54 -12.62
C ASP A 806 4.22 -4.18 -13.10
N ILE A 807 3.37 -3.34 -13.69
CA ILE A 807 3.74 -1.99 -14.12
C ILE A 807 4.14 -1.14 -12.90
N PHE A 808 3.37 -1.21 -11.81
CA PHE A 808 3.66 -0.51 -10.57
C PHE A 808 5.03 -0.89 -10.01
N VAL A 809 5.30 -2.20 -9.87
CA VAL A 809 6.57 -2.71 -9.33
C VAL A 809 7.74 -2.32 -10.23
N SER A 810 7.57 -2.38 -11.56
CA SER A 810 8.58 -1.96 -12.53
C SER A 810 8.90 -0.46 -12.46
N LEU A 811 7.92 0.37 -12.10
CA LEU A 811 8.08 1.82 -11.94
C LEU A 811 8.43 2.26 -10.52
N ALA A 812 8.35 1.36 -9.54
CA ALA A 812 8.50 1.72 -8.14
C ALA A 812 9.93 2.16 -7.83
N GLN A 813 10.04 3.28 -7.12
CA GLN A 813 11.32 3.76 -6.60
C GLN A 813 11.31 3.60 -5.09
N VAL A 814 12.34 2.96 -4.55
CA VAL A 814 12.51 2.73 -3.11
C VAL A 814 13.89 3.26 -2.69
N ASP A 815 13.99 3.74 -1.45
CA ASP A 815 15.30 4.05 -0.87
C ASP A 815 16.08 2.75 -0.61
N GLY A 816 17.40 2.82 -0.54
CA GLY A 816 18.28 1.65 -0.43
C GLY A 816 18.03 0.74 0.79
N LEU A 817 17.28 1.22 1.79
CA LEU A 817 16.89 0.47 2.98
C LEU A 817 15.59 -0.34 2.80
N TYR A 818 14.98 -0.32 1.62
CA TYR A 818 13.70 -0.98 1.38
C TYR A 818 13.68 -1.80 0.09
N PHE A 819 12.76 -2.76 0.03
CA PHE A 819 12.45 -3.52 -1.17
C PHE A 819 10.92 -3.64 -1.32
N VAL A 820 10.44 -3.86 -2.55
CA VAL A 820 9.02 -4.15 -2.78
C VAL A 820 8.77 -5.63 -2.55
N CYS A 821 7.83 -5.96 -1.65
CA CYS A 821 7.44 -7.33 -1.36
C CYS A 821 6.94 -8.07 -2.62
N ASN A 822 7.10 -9.39 -2.64
CA ASN A 822 6.56 -10.29 -3.64
C ASN A 822 5.02 -10.24 -3.63
N ILE A 823 4.43 -10.12 -4.83
CA ILE A 823 2.98 -9.93 -5.04
C ILE A 823 2.38 -11.09 -5.86
N ASP A 824 3.09 -12.21 -6.00
CA ASP A 824 2.70 -13.34 -6.85
C ASP A 824 1.40 -14.00 -6.41
N ASP A 825 1.18 -14.12 -5.10
CA ASP A 825 -0.08 -14.66 -4.56
C ASP A 825 -1.26 -13.75 -4.89
N PHE A 826 -1.08 -12.44 -4.75
CA PHE A 826 -2.09 -11.45 -5.11
C PHE A 826 -2.38 -11.46 -6.62
N LYS A 827 -1.34 -11.52 -7.48
CA LYS A 827 -1.48 -11.60 -8.94
C LYS A 827 -2.20 -12.87 -9.37
N PHE A 828 -1.86 -14.01 -8.78
CA PHE A 828 -2.54 -15.28 -9.03
C PHE A 828 -4.06 -15.18 -8.79
N LEU A 829 -4.46 -14.52 -7.70
CA LEU A 829 -5.88 -14.27 -7.41
C LEU A 829 -6.51 -13.28 -8.38
N ALA A 830 -5.79 -12.20 -8.73
CA ALA A 830 -6.25 -11.18 -9.66
C ALA A 830 -6.57 -11.79 -11.05
N ASP A 831 -5.70 -12.65 -11.56
CA ASP A 831 -5.90 -13.37 -12.82
C ASP A 831 -7.08 -14.36 -12.72
N MET A 832 -7.21 -15.06 -11.58
CA MET A 832 -8.30 -16.02 -11.36
C MET A 832 -9.68 -15.36 -11.43
N ILE A 833 -9.85 -14.15 -10.89
CA ILE A 833 -11.14 -13.44 -10.87
C ILE A 833 -11.26 -12.35 -11.94
N GLN A 834 -10.30 -12.23 -12.87
CA GLN A 834 -10.28 -11.18 -13.88
C GLN A 834 -11.60 -11.08 -14.67
N HIS A 835 -12.21 -12.21 -15.00
CA HIS A 835 -13.45 -12.31 -15.77
C HIS A 835 -14.72 -11.98 -14.96
N ILE A 836 -14.62 -11.81 -13.64
CA ILE A 836 -15.75 -11.47 -12.77
C ILE A 836 -15.88 -9.93 -12.70
N PRO A 837 -17.06 -9.34 -12.94
CA PRO A 837 -17.25 -7.90 -12.88
C PRO A 837 -17.26 -7.41 -11.43
N LEU A 838 -16.12 -6.91 -10.97
CA LEU A 838 -15.94 -6.30 -9.65
C LEU A 838 -15.34 -4.91 -9.84
N ASN A 839 -15.78 -3.95 -9.02
CA ASN A 839 -15.07 -2.68 -8.88
C ASN A 839 -13.65 -2.94 -8.34
N LEU A 840 -12.74 -2.01 -8.60
CA LEU A 840 -11.34 -2.21 -8.30
C LEU A 840 -11.07 -2.40 -6.80
N ARG A 841 -11.72 -1.63 -5.93
CA ARG A 841 -11.52 -1.72 -4.48
C ARG A 841 -11.91 -3.10 -3.94
N SER A 842 -13.09 -3.59 -4.31
CA SER A 842 -13.54 -4.94 -3.95
C SER A 842 -12.59 -5.99 -4.52
N ARG A 843 -12.19 -5.87 -5.80
CA ARG A 843 -11.24 -6.79 -6.43
C ARG A 843 -9.91 -6.84 -5.68
N TYR A 844 -9.34 -5.68 -5.33
CA TYR A 844 -8.10 -5.58 -4.56
C TYR A 844 -8.24 -6.31 -3.22
N VAL A 845 -9.33 -6.06 -2.47
CA VAL A 845 -9.56 -6.73 -1.18
C VAL A 845 -9.65 -8.24 -1.35
N PHE A 846 -10.38 -8.75 -2.34
CA PHE A 846 -10.41 -10.20 -2.64
C PHE A 846 -9.01 -10.75 -2.94
N CYS A 847 -8.19 -10.03 -3.70
CA CYS A 847 -6.82 -10.43 -4.02
C CYS A 847 -5.84 -10.38 -2.84
N THR A 848 -6.19 -9.68 -1.75
CA THR A 848 -5.41 -9.72 -0.49
C THR A 848 -5.83 -10.86 0.45
N ALA A 849 -6.87 -11.63 0.11
CA ALA A 849 -7.33 -12.72 0.97
C ALA A 849 -6.26 -13.83 1.05
N PRO A 850 -5.86 -14.28 2.25
CA PRO A 850 -4.81 -15.26 2.41
C PRO A 850 -5.35 -16.66 2.08
N ILE A 851 -5.11 -17.14 0.85
CA ILE A 851 -5.52 -18.49 0.44
C ILE A 851 -4.34 -19.35 0.02
N ASN A 852 -4.46 -20.66 0.25
CA ASN A 852 -3.48 -21.62 -0.24
C ASN A 852 -3.74 -21.98 -1.72
N LYS A 853 -2.98 -21.37 -2.65
CA LYS A 853 -3.10 -21.61 -4.10
C LYS A 853 -2.84 -23.06 -4.54
N LYS A 854 -2.23 -23.89 -3.69
CA LYS A 854 -2.01 -25.32 -3.97
C LYS A 854 -3.28 -26.16 -3.77
N GLN A 855 -4.31 -25.61 -3.09
CA GLN A 855 -5.57 -26.30 -2.81
C GLN A 855 -6.65 -25.90 -3.82
N ALA A 856 -6.96 -26.81 -4.76
CA ALA A 856 -7.94 -26.58 -5.82
C ALA A 856 -9.35 -26.25 -5.29
N PHE A 857 -9.76 -26.87 -4.17
CA PHE A 857 -11.06 -26.62 -3.55
C PHE A 857 -11.17 -25.20 -2.97
N VAL A 858 -10.11 -24.70 -2.36
CA VAL A 858 -10.05 -23.32 -1.84
C VAL A 858 -10.13 -22.32 -2.98
N CYS A 859 -9.35 -22.52 -4.05
CA CYS A 859 -9.39 -21.68 -5.26
C CYS A 859 -10.79 -21.67 -5.91
N THR A 860 -11.43 -22.83 -6.00
CA THR A 860 -12.80 -22.94 -6.55
C THR A 860 -13.81 -22.21 -5.67
N SER A 861 -13.65 -22.29 -4.34
CA SER A 861 -14.52 -21.60 -3.38
C SER A 861 -14.35 -20.08 -3.46
N PHE A 862 -13.11 -19.60 -3.50
CA PHE A 862 -12.77 -18.19 -3.73
C PHE A 862 -13.45 -17.64 -5.00
N LEU A 863 -13.35 -18.37 -6.12
CA LEU A 863 -14.02 -17.99 -7.37
C LEU A 863 -15.55 -17.92 -7.22
N LYS A 864 -16.15 -18.88 -6.51
CA LYS A 864 -17.60 -18.86 -6.25
C LYS A 864 -18.00 -17.70 -5.33
N PHE A 865 -17.19 -17.38 -4.32
CA PHE A 865 -17.46 -16.25 -3.41
C PHE A 865 -17.42 -14.93 -4.16
N ALA A 866 -16.38 -14.69 -4.96
CA ALA A 866 -16.29 -13.50 -5.81
C ALA A 866 -17.46 -13.40 -6.81
N ARG A 867 -17.90 -14.54 -7.37
CA ARG A 867 -19.04 -14.58 -8.30
C ARG A 867 -20.37 -14.25 -7.62
N GLN A 868 -20.65 -14.81 -6.46
CA GLN A 868 -21.85 -14.49 -5.67
C GLN A 868 -21.84 -13.01 -5.27
N PHE A 869 -20.69 -12.51 -4.82
CA PHE A 869 -20.50 -11.10 -4.50
C PHE A 869 -20.80 -10.19 -5.71
N SER A 870 -20.30 -10.51 -6.91
CA SER A 870 -20.55 -9.71 -8.12
C SER A 870 -22.01 -9.68 -8.57
N ARG A 871 -22.83 -10.62 -8.09
CA ARG A 871 -24.26 -10.74 -8.40
C ARG A 871 -25.15 -10.11 -7.34
N ASP A 872 -24.56 -9.53 -6.29
CA ASP A 872 -25.30 -9.02 -5.14
C ASP A 872 -26.14 -10.13 -4.45
N GLU A 873 -25.64 -11.37 -4.49
CA GLU A 873 -26.24 -12.52 -3.80
C GLU A 873 -25.47 -12.85 -2.50
N PRO A 874 -26.05 -12.64 -1.30
CA PRO A 874 -25.36 -12.92 -0.05
C PRO A 874 -25.01 -14.40 0.12
N LEU A 875 -23.79 -14.66 0.63
CA LEU A 875 -23.34 -16.00 0.99
C LEU A 875 -23.86 -16.36 2.38
N THR A 876 -25.11 -16.80 2.44
CA THR A 876 -25.73 -17.25 3.70
C THR A 876 -25.15 -18.57 4.20
N PHE A 877 -25.33 -18.86 5.48
CA PHE A 877 -24.97 -20.11 6.15
C PHE A 877 -25.46 -21.34 5.36
N ASN A 878 -26.73 -21.33 4.94
CA ASN A 878 -27.32 -22.41 4.14
C ASN A 878 -26.66 -22.59 2.77
N TRP A 879 -26.16 -21.50 2.17
CA TRP A 879 -25.40 -21.59 0.92
C TRP A 879 -24.04 -22.23 1.17
N VAL A 880 -23.32 -21.81 2.23
CA VAL A 880 -21.99 -22.34 2.57
C VAL A 880 -22.09 -23.81 2.94
N CYS A 881 -23.03 -24.21 3.79
CA CYS A 881 -23.26 -25.61 4.17
C CYS A 881 -23.49 -26.51 2.95
N ARG A 882 -24.27 -26.06 1.97
CA ARG A 882 -24.48 -26.81 0.71
C ARG A 882 -23.21 -26.86 -0.14
N HIS A 883 -22.43 -25.77 -0.18
CA HIS A 883 -21.19 -25.71 -0.97
C HIS A 883 -20.09 -26.62 -0.39
N VAL A 884 -19.98 -26.72 0.94
CA VAL A 884 -18.99 -27.58 1.62
C VAL A 884 -19.51 -29.00 1.91
N ASN A 885 -20.76 -29.32 1.51
CA ASN A 885 -21.43 -30.59 1.80
C ASN A 885 -21.53 -30.93 3.30
N TRP A 886 -21.92 -29.94 4.12
CA TRP A 886 -22.16 -30.12 5.55
C TRP A 886 -23.44 -30.96 5.83
N PRO A 887 -23.46 -31.87 6.82
CA PRO A 887 -22.42 -32.19 7.79
C PRO A 887 -21.32 -33.12 7.23
N LEU A 888 -20.10 -32.95 7.73
CA LEU A 888 -18.93 -33.73 7.30
C LEU A 888 -18.69 -34.94 8.21
N ALA A 889 -18.21 -36.03 7.62
CA ALA A 889 -17.86 -37.25 8.35
C ALA A 889 -16.38 -37.26 8.78
N PRO A 890 -16.02 -38.02 9.83
CA PRO A 890 -14.62 -38.25 10.18
C PRO A 890 -13.82 -38.84 9.02
N PRO A 891 -12.53 -38.44 8.85
CA PRO A 891 -11.73 -38.88 7.72
C PRO A 891 -11.43 -40.37 7.81
N LYS A 892 -11.42 -41.07 6.66
CA LYS A 892 -11.11 -42.51 6.58
C LYS A 892 -9.69 -42.76 6.06
N ASN A 893 -9.13 -41.81 5.33
CA ASN A 893 -7.77 -41.84 4.79
C ASN A 893 -7.15 -40.43 4.82
N ILE A 894 -5.89 -40.30 4.38
CA ILE A 894 -5.18 -39.01 4.39
C ILE A 894 -5.77 -38.00 3.40
N LYS A 895 -6.32 -38.46 2.28
CA LYS A 895 -6.96 -37.59 1.29
C LYS A 895 -8.21 -36.92 1.88
N ASP A 896 -9.00 -37.64 2.68
CA ASP A 896 -10.14 -37.09 3.39
C ASP A 896 -9.69 -36.02 4.40
N LEU A 897 -8.62 -36.29 5.17
CA LEU A 897 -8.08 -35.31 6.12
C LEU A 897 -7.62 -34.03 5.43
N VAL A 898 -6.90 -34.15 4.30
CA VAL A 898 -6.49 -33.00 3.47
C VAL A 898 -7.69 -32.24 2.92
N HIS A 899 -8.78 -32.94 2.57
CA HIS A 899 -10.01 -32.28 2.13
C HIS A 899 -10.69 -31.52 3.29
N LEU A 900 -10.74 -32.09 4.50
CA LEU A 900 -11.28 -31.40 5.67
C LEU A 900 -10.47 -30.15 6.04
N GLU A 901 -9.12 -30.22 5.96
CA GLU A 901 -8.25 -29.04 6.08
C GLU A 901 -8.62 -27.98 5.03
N ALA A 902 -8.82 -28.38 3.76
CA ALA A 902 -9.22 -27.44 2.72
C ALA A 902 -10.62 -26.85 2.94
N VAL A 903 -11.56 -27.59 3.54
CA VAL A 903 -12.86 -27.02 3.95
C VAL A 903 -12.67 -26.01 5.07
N HIS A 904 -11.83 -26.32 6.06
CA HIS A 904 -11.50 -25.38 7.14
C HIS A 904 -10.93 -24.07 6.58
N ASP A 905 -9.99 -24.13 5.64
CA ASP A 905 -9.43 -22.96 4.94
C ASP A 905 -10.51 -22.15 4.20
N VAL A 906 -11.54 -22.80 3.65
CA VAL A 906 -12.68 -22.13 3.00
C VAL A 906 -13.56 -21.39 4.02
N LEU A 907 -13.75 -21.96 5.21
CA LEU A 907 -14.46 -21.28 6.30
C LEU A 907 -13.64 -20.10 6.84
N ASP A 908 -12.32 -20.23 6.97
CA ASP A 908 -11.43 -19.10 7.30
C ASP A 908 -11.53 -17.99 6.24
N LEU A 909 -11.54 -18.33 4.95
CA LEU A 909 -11.74 -17.36 3.87
C LEU A 909 -13.10 -16.63 3.98
N TYR A 910 -14.17 -17.35 4.32
CA TYR A 910 -15.48 -16.74 4.55
C TYR A 910 -15.41 -15.73 5.69
N LEU A 911 -14.85 -16.14 6.84
CA LEU A 911 -14.72 -15.28 8.03
C LEU A 911 -13.82 -14.07 7.76
N TRP A 912 -12.76 -14.26 6.97
CA TRP A 912 -11.91 -13.15 6.55
C TRP A 912 -12.71 -12.13 5.73
N LEU A 913 -13.47 -12.59 4.74
CA LEU A 913 -14.28 -11.70 3.88
C LEU A 913 -15.42 -11.04 4.65
N SER A 914 -15.99 -11.69 5.67
CA SER A 914 -17.12 -11.13 6.44
C SER A 914 -16.78 -9.86 7.20
N TYR A 915 -15.53 -9.70 7.66
CA TYR A 915 -15.09 -8.45 8.29
C TYR A 915 -14.86 -7.29 7.31
N ARG A 916 -14.90 -7.54 6.00
CA ARG A 916 -14.73 -6.52 4.95
C ARG A 916 -16.04 -6.26 4.18
N PHE A 917 -16.90 -7.28 4.08
CA PHE A 917 -18.14 -7.26 3.31
C PHE A 917 -19.30 -7.86 4.13
N MET A 918 -19.66 -7.20 5.23
CA MET A 918 -20.60 -7.73 6.23
C MET A 918 -21.97 -8.10 5.63
N ASP A 919 -22.53 -7.28 4.73
CA ASP A 919 -23.84 -7.54 4.13
C ASP A 919 -23.84 -8.76 3.19
N MET A 920 -22.69 -9.03 2.54
CA MET A 920 -22.52 -10.13 1.59
C MET A 920 -22.11 -11.44 2.25
N PHE A 921 -21.57 -11.38 3.47
CA PHE A 921 -21.14 -12.52 4.28
C PHE A 921 -21.73 -12.38 5.70
N PRO A 922 -23.07 -12.43 5.84
CA PRO A 922 -23.74 -12.01 7.07
C PRO A 922 -23.59 -12.98 8.24
N ASP A 923 -23.39 -14.27 7.97
CA ASP A 923 -23.59 -15.34 8.97
C ASP A 923 -22.30 -15.74 9.71
N THR A 924 -21.51 -14.74 10.11
CA THR A 924 -20.15 -14.94 10.70
C THR A 924 -20.17 -15.90 11.90
N ASN A 925 -21.11 -15.74 12.84
CA ASN A 925 -21.16 -16.56 14.05
C ASN A 925 -21.51 -18.02 13.75
N LEU A 926 -22.50 -18.25 12.88
CA LEU A 926 -22.92 -19.60 12.49
C LEU A 926 -21.81 -20.35 11.75
N ILE A 927 -21.06 -19.64 10.90
CA ILE A 927 -19.91 -20.21 10.18
C ILE A 927 -18.76 -20.55 11.15
N ARG A 928 -18.53 -19.72 12.17
CA ARG A 928 -17.55 -20.00 13.22
C ARG A 928 -17.91 -21.23 14.04
N ASP A 929 -19.19 -21.44 14.35
CA ASP A 929 -19.66 -22.61 15.09
C ASP A 929 -19.36 -23.91 14.33
N ILE A 930 -19.70 -23.99 13.03
CA ILE A 930 -19.38 -25.18 12.22
C ILE A 930 -17.88 -25.32 11.95
N GLN A 931 -17.12 -24.23 11.90
CA GLN A 931 -15.66 -24.28 11.79
C GLN A 931 -15.05 -24.93 13.03
N LYS A 932 -15.54 -24.58 14.22
CA LYS A 932 -15.10 -25.18 15.49
C LYS A 932 -15.48 -26.66 15.57
N GLU A 933 -16.66 -27.03 15.10
CA GLU A 933 -17.05 -28.44 15.00
C GLU A 933 -16.15 -29.21 14.01
N LEU A 934 -15.83 -28.61 12.86
CA LEU A 934 -14.90 -29.17 11.88
C LEU A 934 -13.47 -29.34 12.43
N ASP A 935 -12.97 -28.37 13.20
CA ASP A 935 -11.68 -28.51 13.91
C ASP A 935 -11.70 -29.75 14.82
N GLY A 936 -12.80 -29.97 15.55
CA GLY A 936 -13.00 -31.20 16.34
C GLY A 936 -12.95 -32.49 15.51
N ILE A 937 -13.55 -32.50 14.32
CA ILE A 937 -13.49 -33.64 13.40
C ILE A 937 -12.06 -33.88 12.91
N ILE A 938 -11.36 -32.82 12.52
CA ILE A 938 -9.95 -32.87 12.09
C ILE A 938 -9.07 -33.37 13.23
N GLN A 939 -9.29 -32.91 14.45
CA GLN A 939 -8.57 -33.33 15.64
C GLN A 939 -8.70 -34.85 15.87
N VAL A 940 -9.90 -35.41 15.71
CA VAL A 940 -10.12 -36.87 15.77
C VAL A 940 -9.37 -37.59 14.63
N GLY A 941 -9.35 -37.01 13.44
CA GLY A 941 -8.58 -37.51 12.30
C GLY A 941 -7.08 -37.55 12.57
N VAL A 942 -6.51 -36.46 13.08
CA VAL A 942 -5.09 -36.33 13.41
C VAL A 942 -4.70 -37.24 14.58
N ARG A 943 -5.57 -37.41 15.58
CA ARG A 943 -5.34 -38.39 16.65
C ARG A 943 -5.23 -39.82 16.13
N ASN A 944 -5.95 -40.14 15.05
CA ASN A 944 -5.93 -41.44 14.39
C ASN A 944 -5.10 -41.44 13.09
N ILE A 945 -4.18 -40.48 12.93
CA ILE A 945 -3.50 -40.22 11.65
C ILE A 945 -2.82 -41.47 11.09
N THR A 946 -2.24 -42.28 11.95
CA THR A 946 -1.58 -43.53 11.59
C THR A 946 -2.52 -44.56 10.95
N ARG A 947 -3.75 -44.68 11.44
CA ARG A 947 -4.80 -45.51 10.82
C ARG A 947 -5.18 -44.97 9.45
N LEU A 948 -5.24 -43.65 9.29
CA LEU A 948 -5.51 -43.01 8.00
C LEU A 948 -4.40 -43.29 6.98
N ILE A 949 -3.14 -43.31 7.41
CA ILE A 949 -1.99 -43.63 6.56
C ILE A 949 -2.07 -45.10 6.10
N ARG A 950 -2.37 -46.05 7.01
CA ARG A 950 -2.55 -47.47 6.66
C ARG A 950 -3.64 -47.67 5.61
N ALA A 951 -4.82 -47.09 5.82
CA ALA A 951 -5.94 -47.18 4.89
C ALA A 951 -5.62 -46.59 3.50
N THR A 952 -4.76 -45.57 3.43
CA THR A 952 -4.32 -44.96 2.17
C THR A 952 -3.45 -45.91 1.36
N GLU A 953 -2.52 -46.62 2.02
CA GLU A 953 -1.63 -47.59 1.35
C GLU A 953 -2.35 -48.86 0.91
N ASP A 954 -3.29 -49.37 1.70
CA ASP A 954 -4.09 -50.56 1.35
C ASP A 954 -5.00 -50.30 0.12
N GLN A 955 -5.46 -49.05 -0.06
CA GLN A 955 -6.22 -48.64 -1.25
C GLN A 955 -5.32 -48.48 -2.49
N SER A 956 -4.06 -48.06 -2.34
CA SER A 956 -3.11 -48.07 -3.46
C SER A 956 -2.67 -49.48 -3.86
N ALA A 957 -2.45 -50.38 -2.90
CA ALA A 957 -2.02 -51.76 -3.18
C ALA A 957 -3.10 -52.61 -3.88
N SER A 958 -4.38 -52.37 -3.58
CA SER A 958 -5.52 -53.01 -4.26
C SER A 958 -5.77 -52.48 -5.67
N SER A 959 -5.21 -51.31 -6.03
CA SER A 959 -5.28 -50.74 -7.38
C SER A 959 -4.21 -51.30 -8.32
N GLU A 960 -3.09 -51.82 -7.79
CA GLU A 960 -1.98 -52.39 -8.57
C GLU A 960 -2.13 -53.89 -8.88
N THR A 961 -3.06 -54.60 -8.22
CA THR A 961 -3.23 -56.06 -8.41
C THR A 961 -4.13 -56.48 -9.59
N THR A 962 -4.62 -55.54 -10.42
CA THR A 962 -5.51 -55.88 -11.56
C THR A 962 -4.83 -55.80 -12.94
N THR A 963 -3.49 -55.88 -13.01
CA THR A 963 -2.76 -55.92 -14.29
C THR A 963 -1.76 -57.07 -14.37
N SER A 964 -2.25 -58.31 -14.25
CA SER A 964 -1.50 -59.47 -14.73
C SER A 964 -2.45 -60.50 -15.36
N VAL A 965 -2.84 -60.25 -16.62
CA VAL A 965 -3.46 -61.27 -17.46
C VAL A 965 -2.35 -62.17 -18.00
N ARG A 966 -2.34 -63.44 -17.59
CA ARG A 966 -1.79 -64.55 -18.40
C ARG A 966 -2.92 -65.55 -18.67
N LEU A 967 -3.01 -65.91 -19.94
CA LEU A 967 -4.02 -66.72 -20.61
C LEU A 967 -4.30 -68.07 -19.94
N SER A 968 -5.58 -68.49 -19.94
CA SER A 968 -5.99 -69.68 -20.72
C SER A 968 -7.51 -69.96 -20.64
N VAL A 969 -8.14 -69.96 -21.83
CA VAL A 969 -9.02 -71.02 -22.36
C VAL A 969 -10.40 -71.28 -21.72
N LEU A 970 -11.42 -70.92 -22.51
CA LEU A 970 -12.72 -71.60 -22.78
C LEU A 970 -13.55 -72.13 -21.60
N ASP A 971 -14.75 -71.57 -21.38
CA ASP A 971 -15.99 -72.11 -21.96
C ASP A 971 -17.22 -71.38 -21.42
N THR A 972 -18.18 -71.11 -22.30
CA THR A 972 -19.57 -70.77 -21.97
C THR A 972 -20.48 -71.89 -22.44
N PRO A 973 -21.55 -72.17 -21.68
CA PRO A 973 -22.82 -72.53 -22.28
C PRO A 973 -23.95 -71.53 -21.92
N SER A 974 -24.56 -70.96 -22.97
CA SER A 974 -25.97 -71.12 -23.37
C SER A 974 -26.98 -71.68 -22.32
N LEU A 975 -28.29 -71.35 -22.26
CA LEU A 975 -29.27 -70.65 -23.11
C LEU A 975 -30.65 -70.69 -22.39
N ARG A 976 -31.52 -69.67 -22.63
CA ARG A 976 -33.02 -69.74 -22.84
C ARG A 976 -33.92 -70.24 -21.69
N ARG A 977 -35.16 -69.79 -21.43
CA ARG A 977 -36.36 -69.25 -22.17
C ARG A 977 -37.33 -68.78 -21.04
N GLY A 978 -38.36 -67.94 -21.20
CA GLY A 978 -39.09 -67.49 -22.38
C GLY A 978 -40.25 -66.52 -22.07
N ARG A 979 -40.71 -65.92 -23.18
CA ARG A 979 -41.89 -65.12 -23.56
C ARG A 979 -43.11 -64.90 -22.63
N GLY A 980 -43.62 -63.66 -22.71
CA GLY A 980 -45.04 -63.26 -22.59
C GLY A 980 -45.25 -61.80 -23.02
N SER A 981 -46.32 -61.47 -23.75
CA SER A 981 -46.50 -60.28 -24.62
C SER A 981 -47.58 -59.29 -24.13
N LYS A 982 -47.37 -57.96 -24.30
CA LYS A 982 -48.25 -56.98 -25.01
C LYS A 982 -48.08 -55.50 -24.53
N ASN A 983 -47.84 -54.62 -25.51
CA ASN A 983 -48.21 -53.19 -25.68
C ASN A 983 -48.32 -52.23 -24.47
N GLN A 984 -47.43 -51.23 -24.37
CA GLN A 984 -47.65 -49.80 -24.71
C GLN A 984 -46.45 -48.92 -24.28
N GLN A 985 -46.12 -47.96 -25.14
CA GLN A 985 -45.20 -46.80 -25.04
C GLN A 985 -44.54 -46.46 -23.68
N LYS A 986 -43.20 -46.49 -23.63
CA LYS A 986 -42.29 -45.33 -23.43
C LYS A 986 -40.82 -45.77 -23.47
N GLU A 987 -40.01 -44.93 -24.10
CA GLU A 987 -38.59 -45.12 -24.41
C GLU A 987 -37.68 -45.37 -23.19
N PRO A 988 -36.60 -46.15 -23.37
CA PRO A 988 -35.39 -46.00 -22.57
C PRO A 988 -34.17 -45.79 -23.47
N ARG A 989 -33.36 -44.75 -23.26
CA ARG A 989 -31.99 -44.72 -23.83
C ARG A 989 -30.95 -44.09 -22.91
N ALA A 990 -30.10 -44.98 -22.42
CA ALA A 990 -28.64 -44.91 -22.34
C ALA A 990 -27.97 -43.53 -22.48
N MET A 991 -27.31 -43.09 -21.41
CA MET A 991 -26.30 -42.04 -21.42
C MET A 991 -24.98 -42.59 -21.96
N ASP A 992 -24.65 -42.18 -23.17
CA ASP A 992 -23.28 -42.06 -23.65
C ASP A 992 -23.24 -40.71 -24.38
N SER A 993 -22.49 -39.72 -23.89
CA SER A 993 -22.38 -38.42 -24.58
C SER A 993 -21.01 -37.79 -24.39
N SER A 994 -20.12 -38.10 -25.32
CA SER A 994 -18.82 -37.45 -25.44
C SER A 994 -18.97 -35.95 -25.76
N LEU A 995 -18.05 -35.15 -25.22
CA LEU A 995 -17.99 -33.68 -25.32
C LEU A 995 -18.15 -33.15 -26.76
N SER A 996 -17.59 -33.86 -27.73
CA SER A 996 -17.66 -33.55 -29.16
C SER A 996 -19.08 -33.52 -29.72
N SER A 997 -20.00 -34.32 -29.17
CA SER A 997 -21.40 -34.33 -29.59
C SER A 997 -22.20 -33.13 -29.05
N ARG A 998 -21.79 -32.55 -27.91
CA ARG A 998 -22.41 -31.36 -27.33
C ARG A 998 -22.00 -30.08 -28.06
N LEU A 999 -20.72 -29.97 -28.42
CA LEU A 999 -20.19 -28.78 -29.12
C LEU A 999 -20.79 -28.58 -30.52
N VAL A 1000 -21.13 -29.67 -31.22
CA VAL A 1000 -21.83 -29.60 -32.51
C VAL A 1000 -23.32 -29.26 -32.36
N ARG A 1001 -23.94 -29.71 -31.26
CA ARG A 1001 -25.36 -29.43 -30.97
C ARG A 1001 -25.58 -27.97 -30.56
N ASP A 1002 -24.63 -27.39 -29.84
CA ASP A 1002 -24.73 -26.04 -29.32
C ASP A 1002 -24.25 -24.98 -30.34
N GLY A 1003 -24.00 -25.38 -31.59
CA GLY A 1003 -23.67 -24.48 -32.71
C GLY A 1003 -22.25 -23.88 -32.66
N LEU A 1004 -21.45 -24.26 -31.66
CA LEU A 1004 -20.09 -23.78 -31.43
C LEU A 1004 -19.05 -24.45 -32.34
N LEU A 1005 -19.44 -25.51 -33.06
CA LEU A 1005 -18.58 -26.23 -34.00
C LEU A 1005 -19.41 -26.85 -35.13
N THR A 1006 -19.04 -26.57 -36.38
CA THR A 1006 -19.66 -27.24 -37.54
C THR A 1006 -19.08 -28.65 -37.71
N LYS A 1007 -19.88 -29.57 -38.28
CA LYS A 1007 -19.43 -30.96 -38.53
C LYS A 1007 -18.22 -31.02 -39.47
N GLU A 1008 -18.09 -30.06 -40.39
CA GLU A 1008 -16.95 -29.94 -41.30
C GLU A 1008 -15.68 -29.48 -40.56
N LEU A 1009 -15.79 -28.51 -39.65
CA LEU A 1009 -14.65 -28.05 -38.85
C LEU A 1009 -14.16 -29.12 -37.86
N LEU A 1010 -15.08 -29.94 -37.31
CA LEU A 1010 -14.73 -31.09 -36.47
C LEU A 1010 -13.94 -32.15 -37.25
N GLN A 1011 -14.30 -32.41 -38.51
CA GLN A 1011 -13.57 -33.34 -39.38
C GLN A 1011 -12.22 -32.78 -39.85
N GLN A 1012 -12.10 -31.46 -40.00
CA GLN A 1012 -10.85 -30.80 -40.35
C GLN A 1012 -9.86 -30.83 -39.17
N LEU A 1013 -10.32 -30.51 -37.96
CA LEU A 1013 -9.54 -30.64 -36.73
C LEU A 1013 -9.09 -32.08 -36.47
N GLN A 1014 -9.94 -33.08 -36.76
CA GLN A 1014 -9.56 -34.49 -36.67
C GLN A 1014 -8.49 -34.90 -37.71
N ARG A 1015 -8.45 -34.26 -38.89
CA ARG A 1015 -7.40 -34.50 -39.90
C ARG A 1015 -6.09 -33.81 -39.54
N GLU A 1016 -6.13 -32.59 -39.02
CA GLU A 1016 -4.94 -31.84 -38.56
C GLU A 1016 -4.27 -32.54 -37.36
N TRP A 1017 -5.07 -33.07 -36.43
CA TRP A 1017 -4.57 -33.81 -35.26
C TRP A 1017 -3.91 -35.15 -35.61
N VAL A 1018 -4.30 -35.77 -36.73
CA VAL A 1018 -3.68 -37.00 -37.24
C VAL A 1018 -2.42 -36.68 -38.06
N GLY A 1019 -2.36 -35.51 -38.70
CA GLY A 1019 -1.19 -35.02 -39.43
C GLY A 1019 -0.01 -34.60 -38.55
N GLU A 1020 -0.26 -34.04 -37.37
CA GLU A 1020 0.81 -33.59 -36.45
C GLU A 1020 1.52 -34.73 -35.71
N LYS A 1021 0.99 -35.96 -35.73
CA LYS A 1021 1.64 -37.12 -35.09
C LYS A 1021 2.73 -37.79 -35.94
N SER A 1022 3.06 -37.26 -37.12
CA SER A 1022 4.13 -37.81 -37.98
C SER A 1022 5.40 -36.96 -38.05
N GLN A 1023 5.52 -35.87 -37.28
CA GLN A 1023 6.73 -35.04 -37.24
C GLN A 1023 7.06 -34.58 -35.80
N ASN A 1024 7.70 -35.47 -35.02
CA ASN A 1024 8.81 -35.14 -34.10
C ASN A 1024 9.14 -36.37 -33.24
N GLY A 1025 9.96 -37.25 -33.83
CA GLY A 1025 10.72 -38.29 -33.14
C GLY A 1025 12.04 -38.47 -33.90
N ASP A 1026 13.14 -38.36 -33.17
CA ASP A 1026 14.56 -38.52 -33.55
C ASP A 1026 15.16 -37.39 -34.40
N ASP A 1027 16.29 -36.76 -34.09
CA ASP A 1027 17.43 -37.10 -33.23
C ASP A 1027 18.41 -35.89 -33.30
N SER A 1028 19.42 -35.62 -32.47
CA SER A 1028 19.90 -36.10 -31.18
C SER A 1028 21.16 -35.27 -30.83
N ASN A 1029 21.56 -35.38 -29.56
CA ASN A 1029 22.90 -35.07 -29.02
C ASN A 1029 24.05 -35.18 -30.04
N SER A 1030 24.97 -34.21 -30.00
CA SER A 1030 26.36 -34.49 -30.38
C SER A 1030 27.33 -33.97 -29.31
N ALA A 1031 28.09 -34.91 -28.74
CA ALA A 1031 29.37 -34.64 -28.12
C ALA A 1031 30.36 -35.75 -28.51
N ASN A 1032 31.51 -35.29 -29.00
CA ASN A 1032 32.78 -35.98 -29.24
C ASN A 1032 33.08 -36.66 -30.60
N LYS A 1033 33.85 -35.88 -31.38
CA LYS A 1033 35.21 -36.15 -31.88
C LYS A 1033 35.40 -37.26 -32.92
N GLY A 1034 35.72 -36.81 -34.15
CA GLY A 1034 37.00 -37.19 -34.75
C GLY A 1034 37.07 -37.24 -36.27
N LYS A 1035 37.96 -36.39 -36.80
CA LYS A 1035 38.81 -36.53 -38.02
C LYS A 1035 38.35 -35.95 -39.36
N ARG A 1036 39.15 -34.94 -39.75
CA ARG A 1036 39.87 -34.74 -41.03
C ARG A 1036 39.15 -34.09 -42.23
N LYS A 1037 39.39 -32.76 -42.32
CA LYS A 1037 40.10 -32.00 -43.37
C LYS A 1037 39.99 -32.42 -44.86
N LYS A 1038 39.60 -31.39 -45.64
CA LYS A 1038 40.02 -30.91 -47.00
C LYS A 1038 38.76 -30.81 -47.87
N LYS A 1039 38.41 -29.66 -48.46
CA LYS A 1039 39.18 -28.53 -48.99
C LYS A 1039 38.32 -27.27 -48.90
#